data_AF-A0A267GS73-F1
#
_entry.id   AF-A0A267GS73-F1
#
_cell.length_a   1.000
_cell.length_b   1.000
_cell.length_c   1.000
_cell.angle_alpha   90.00
_cell.angle_beta   90.00
_cell.angle_gamma   90.00
#
_symmetry.space_group_name_H-M   'P 1'
#
loop_
_entity.id
_entity.type
_entity.pdbx_description
1 polymer ?
#
loop_
_entity_poly.entity_id
_entity_poly.type
_entity_poly.pdbx_seq_one_letter_code
_entity_poly.pdbx_strand_id
1 'polypeptide(L)'
;KATMSDLKQLNSLVSNLESALGVSGGSGGGGGASVAAFDSSVGARLTEFDNASRQVGGDVAELSPIVLDAFAALRSVLVEASNRPSRPNDAELQRLLEPLSRRLQKVDEFRNSKRASAQFNHLSAVAESIGALGWVAQPEKPAPFVESLRDAGVFYSNRVLKEAKDGKAGGEAGAAWAKAWTAVINSMIAYVKENHLTGLVWGGSGGSSGGTAAASAEATMESVLHRLEALTAKVKSGGAGVKAGSGDDASSNGFGSVVDRMSAFTAATAALDSADTADVRKIVDMANMAFQLLRNLLGQPRPASGGVQSLPTFQQLSQSINQAVEFREANRTSRYFNHLSAVSASLPAFGWVQMSPAPAQFVQDMRESGQFYTDKILTEYKRSDTRHVTWAAAWIDLLKEMQAYVKAKHTTGFVFAAGGAAAAPAAAPPAPRAGGPPPPPPPPPPPPPPPPPPAGGADDGAAKAAALFAEINQGEGITGRLRKVPDSAKTHKNPELRSAKKAPPPVAPKPGAANSSASVKKPAAPAKQPVTELTGQKWTVEYHKNNRSIVLDNTSIKQAVYIFKCEGCTIQVKGKVNGITLDSCRKCALVFDDLISAVDIVNCQSVQTQCLGTVPTVNIDKTDGVQVYLTENCRSTCSIVAAKSSEMNICIALENGDVKEYPLPEQFRNVWNGKGFTTEPTDLI
;
A
#
# COMPACT_ATOMS: atom_id res chain seq x y z
N LYS A 1 46.34 0.44 29.60
CA LYS A 1 46.14 0.11 28.16
C LYS A 1 46.00 -1.41 28.08
N ALA A 2 44.78 -1.92 28.02
CA ALA A 2 44.58 -3.36 27.76
C ALA A 2 45.05 -3.64 26.33
N THR A 3 45.82 -4.70 26.15
CA THR A 3 46.36 -5.08 24.85
C THR A 3 45.33 -5.88 24.06
N MET A 4 45.50 -5.96 22.74
CA MET A 4 44.61 -6.70 21.83
C MET A 4 44.54 -8.22 22.15
N SER A 5 45.51 -8.71 22.94
CA SER A 5 45.53 -10.08 23.48
C SER A 5 44.54 -10.24 24.65
N ASP A 6 44.44 -9.24 25.53
CA ASP A 6 43.57 -9.27 26.70
C ASP A 6 42.08 -9.27 26.31
N LEU A 7 41.73 -8.58 25.22
CA LEU A 7 40.36 -8.59 24.66
C LEU A 7 40.02 -9.90 23.94
N LYS A 8 40.99 -10.57 23.32
CA LYS A 8 40.77 -11.91 22.72
C LYS A 8 40.61 -12.99 23.79
N GLN A 9 41.35 -12.90 24.90
CA GLN A 9 41.19 -13.80 26.03
C GLN A 9 39.87 -13.57 26.78
N LEU A 10 39.38 -12.33 26.87
CA LEU A 10 38.07 -12.05 27.46
C LEU A 10 36.93 -12.65 26.62
N ASN A 11 37.03 -12.58 25.28
CA ASN A 11 36.02 -13.14 24.38
C ASN A 11 36.02 -14.68 24.36
N SER A 12 37.18 -15.32 24.52
CA SER A 12 37.25 -16.78 24.66
C SER A 12 36.77 -17.26 26.03
N LEU A 13 36.98 -16.48 27.09
CA LEU A 13 36.47 -16.78 28.44
C LEU A 13 34.94 -16.68 28.51
N VAL A 14 34.31 -15.73 27.81
CA VAL A 14 32.84 -15.64 27.70
C VAL A 14 32.27 -16.83 26.93
N SER A 15 32.87 -17.21 25.80
CA SER A 15 32.44 -18.38 25.02
C SER A 15 32.62 -19.71 25.76
N ASN A 16 33.65 -19.83 26.60
CA ASN A 16 33.89 -21.01 27.44
C ASN A 16 32.96 -21.07 28.67
N LEU A 17 32.56 -19.93 29.23
CA LEU A 17 31.55 -19.87 30.30
C LEU A 17 30.15 -20.24 29.82
N GLU A 18 29.81 -19.89 28.57
CA GLU A 18 28.54 -20.28 27.92
C GLU A 18 28.50 -21.78 27.60
N SER A 19 29.64 -22.39 27.29
CA SER A 19 29.75 -23.84 27.06
C SER A 19 29.75 -24.66 28.36
N ALA A 20 30.18 -24.09 29.49
CA ALA A 20 30.29 -24.78 30.77
C ALA A 20 28.97 -24.85 31.57
N LEU A 21 27.92 -24.10 31.18
CA LEU A 21 26.62 -24.10 31.83
C LEU A 21 25.59 -25.07 31.19
N GLY A 22 26.06 -26.03 30.40
CA GLY A 22 25.20 -27.10 29.87
C GLY A 22 24.61 -28.00 30.95
N VAL A 23 23.29 -28.08 31.00
CA VAL A 23 22.51 -29.20 31.59
C VAL A 23 21.43 -29.54 30.57
N SER A 24 21.76 -30.36 29.56
CA SER A 24 21.59 -31.82 29.51
C SER A 24 20.18 -32.26 29.06
N GLY A 25 20.13 -32.88 27.88
CA GLY A 25 19.24 -33.99 27.57
C GLY A 25 17.73 -33.71 27.60
N GLY A 26 17.20 -33.16 26.51
CA GLY A 26 15.77 -33.16 26.24
C GLY A 26 15.49 -32.73 24.81
N SER A 27 14.92 -33.63 24.00
CA SER A 27 14.45 -33.35 22.64
C SER A 27 13.49 -32.14 22.65
N GLY A 28 13.89 -31.03 22.03
CA GLY A 28 13.13 -29.78 21.98
C GLY A 28 13.41 -29.02 20.69
N GLY A 29 12.82 -29.46 19.59
CA GLY A 29 13.00 -28.86 18.26
C GLY A 29 12.13 -27.62 18.04
N GLY A 30 12.75 -26.52 17.61
CA GLY A 30 12.09 -25.31 17.09
C GLY A 30 12.73 -24.01 17.57
N GLY A 31 12.91 -23.85 18.89
CA GLY A 31 13.33 -22.59 19.51
C GLY A 31 14.76 -22.14 19.19
N GLY A 32 15.74 -23.06 19.24
CA GLY A 32 17.14 -22.76 18.95
C GLY A 32 17.43 -22.38 17.49
N ALA A 33 16.57 -22.81 16.55
CA ALA A 33 16.75 -22.53 15.13
C ALA A 33 16.48 -21.05 14.79
N SER A 34 15.47 -20.43 15.43
CA SER A 34 15.19 -19.00 15.22
C SER A 34 16.31 -18.11 15.79
N VAL A 35 16.86 -18.45 16.96
CA VAL A 35 17.99 -17.71 17.53
C VAL A 35 19.23 -17.82 16.64
N ALA A 36 19.53 -19.01 16.10
CA ALA A 36 20.62 -19.20 15.14
C ALA A 36 20.39 -18.44 13.81
N ALA A 37 19.14 -18.35 13.35
CA ALA A 37 18.77 -17.55 12.18
C ALA A 37 18.97 -16.05 12.44
N PHE A 38 18.66 -15.56 13.65
CA PHE A 38 18.94 -14.19 14.06
C PHE A 38 20.44 -13.89 14.04
N ASP A 39 21.25 -14.78 14.64
CA ASP A 39 22.70 -14.61 14.73
C ASP A 39 23.37 -14.57 13.34
N SER A 40 22.95 -15.47 12.44
CA SER A 40 23.51 -15.56 11.09
C SER A 40 23.06 -14.44 10.14
N SER A 41 21.78 -14.01 10.22
CA SER A 41 21.23 -13.00 9.31
C SER A 41 21.39 -11.56 9.84
N VAL A 42 20.94 -11.28 11.06
CA VAL A 42 20.95 -9.94 11.66
C VAL A 42 22.32 -9.67 12.28
N GLY A 43 22.91 -10.64 12.99
CA GLY A 43 24.23 -10.52 13.61
C GLY A 43 25.36 -10.22 12.61
N ALA A 44 25.35 -10.84 11.43
CA ALA A 44 26.31 -10.54 10.37
C ALA A 44 26.21 -9.07 9.90
N ARG A 45 24.99 -8.56 9.70
CA ARG A 45 24.77 -7.15 9.32
C ARG A 45 25.16 -6.17 10.43
N LEU A 46 24.96 -6.53 11.68
CA LEU A 46 25.42 -5.71 12.82
C LEU A 46 26.94 -5.59 12.87
N THR A 47 27.65 -6.65 12.50
CA THR A 47 29.12 -6.62 12.41
C THR A 47 29.58 -5.68 11.31
N GLU A 48 28.93 -5.71 10.14
CA GLU A 48 29.19 -4.76 9.04
C GLU A 48 28.91 -3.31 9.47
N PHE A 49 27.80 -3.09 10.18
CA PHE A 49 27.44 -1.79 10.73
C PHE A 49 28.45 -1.28 11.78
N ASP A 50 28.93 -2.12 12.69
CA ASP A 50 29.94 -1.73 13.68
C ASP A 50 31.25 -1.32 13.00
N ASN A 51 31.70 -2.12 12.03
CA ASN A 51 32.89 -1.82 11.24
C ASN A 51 32.75 -0.49 10.49
N ALA A 52 31.60 -0.26 9.83
CA ALA A 52 31.33 1.01 9.15
C ALA A 52 31.26 2.19 10.14
N SER A 53 30.70 1.98 11.34
CA SER A 53 30.59 3.02 12.38
C SER A 53 31.97 3.44 12.87
N ARG A 54 32.90 2.48 13.03
CA ARG A 54 34.30 2.76 13.37
C ARG A 54 35.05 3.49 12.26
N GLN A 55 34.76 3.18 10.99
CA GLN A 55 35.35 3.88 9.85
C GLN A 55 34.89 5.33 9.75
N VAL A 56 33.63 5.62 10.09
CA VAL A 56 33.12 6.99 10.19
C VAL A 56 33.74 7.74 11.38
N GLY A 57 33.93 7.06 12.52
CA GLY A 57 34.52 7.63 13.72
C GLY A 57 33.60 8.62 14.46
N GLY A 58 34.13 9.27 15.50
CA GLY A 58 33.39 10.28 16.28
C GLY A 58 32.20 9.72 17.04
N ASP A 59 31.11 10.50 17.11
CA ASP A 59 29.88 10.13 17.82
C ASP A 59 29.22 8.88 17.22
N VAL A 60 29.42 8.61 15.92
CA VAL A 60 28.90 7.40 15.26
C VAL A 60 29.59 6.15 15.78
N ALA A 61 30.92 6.20 15.98
CA ALA A 61 31.65 5.08 16.58
C ALA A 61 31.31 4.89 18.07
N GLU A 62 31.05 5.97 18.80
CA GLU A 62 30.59 5.93 20.20
C GLU A 62 29.16 5.36 20.33
N LEU A 63 28.27 5.62 19.36
CA LEU A 63 26.90 5.10 19.36
C LEU A 63 26.84 3.59 19.09
N SER A 64 27.71 3.07 18.22
CA SER A 64 27.70 1.66 17.80
C SER A 64 27.60 0.63 18.95
N PRO A 65 28.45 0.68 20.01
CA PRO A 65 28.34 -0.27 21.11
C PRO A 65 27.02 -0.20 21.89
N ILE A 66 26.37 0.98 21.94
CA ILE A 66 25.05 1.14 22.58
C ILE A 66 23.97 0.40 21.76
N VAL A 67 24.06 0.49 20.44
CA VAL A 67 23.19 -0.25 19.51
C VAL A 67 23.42 -1.75 19.63
N LEU A 68 24.68 -2.20 19.67
CA LEU A 68 25.01 -3.62 19.86
C LEU A 68 24.45 -4.18 21.17
N ASP A 69 24.50 -3.42 22.28
CA ASP A 69 23.88 -3.81 23.56
C ASP A 69 22.35 -3.95 23.44
N ALA A 70 21.69 -3.10 22.64
CA ALA A 70 20.25 -3.22 22.38
C ALA A 70 19.90 -4.49 21.60
N PHE A 71 20.67 -4.84 20.57
CA PHE A 71 20.47 -6.09 19.82
C PHE A 71 20.84 -7.33 20.64
N ALA A 72 21.84 -7.25 21.52
CA ALA A 72 22.14 -8.31 22.47
C ALA A 72 20.97 -8.54 23.44
N ALA A 73 20.34 -7.46 23.95
CA ALA A 73 19.14 -7.56 24.77
C ALA A 73 17.95 -8.17 24.01
N LEU A 74 17.76 -7.82 22.74
CA LEU A 74 16.76 -8.46 21.88
C LEU A 74 17.04 -9.97 21.72
N ARG A 75 18.30 -10.35 21.48
CA ARG A 75 18.70 -11.76 21.40
C ARG A 75 18.37 -12.51 22.70
N SER A 76 18.62 -11.92 23.86
CA SER A 76 18.24 -12.51 25.15
C SER A 76 16.73 -12.74 25.27
N VAL A 77 15.90 -11.81 24.78
CA VAL A 77 14.45 -12.00 24.72
C VAL A 77 14.06 -13.18 23.82
N LEU A 78 14.71 -13.31 22.66
CA LEU A 78 14.47 -14.42 21.73
C LEU A 78 14.84 -15.78 22.34
N VAL A 79 15.99 -15.86 23.04
CA VAL A 79 16.41 -17.05 23.77
C VAL A 79 15.39 -17.40 24.86
N GLU A 80 14.99 -16.42 25.67
CA GLU A 80 14.02 -16.65 26.74
C GLU A 80 12.66 -17.09 26.20
N ALA A 81 12.18 -16.48 25.12
CA ALA A 81 10.95 -16.90 24.45
C ALA A 81 11.05 -18.32 23.89
N SER A 82 12.20 -18.68 23.33
CA SER A 82 12.47 -20.02 22.81
C SER A 82 12.49 -21.12 23.87
N ASN A 83 12.80 -20.75 25.13
CA ASN A 83 12.85 -21.67 26.27
C ASN A 83 11.53 -21.73 27.05
N ARG A 84 10.54 -20.89 26.70
CA ARG A 84 9.25 -20.83 27.40
C ARG A 84 8.16 -21.57 26.63
N PRO A 85 7.30 -22.36 27.31
CA PRO A 85 6.26 -23.13 26.63
C PRO A 85 5.16 -22.25 26.01
N SER A 86 4.92 -21.05 26.53
CA SER A 86 3.90 -20.14 26.01
C SER A 86 4.22 -18.70 26.37
N ARG A 87 3.48 -17.77 25.75
CA ARG A 87 3.52 -16.36 26.09
C ARG A 87 3.16 -16.17 27.58
N PRO A 88 4.00 -15.50 28.38
CA PRO A 88 3.68 -15.18 29.76
C PRO A 88 2.56 -14.14 29.84
N ASN A 89 2.00 -13.94 31.03
CA ASN A 89 1.03 -12.86 31.25
C ASN A 89 1.65 -11.48 30.97
N ASP A 90 0.82 -10.45 30.77
CA ASP A 90 1.32 -9.15 30.34
C ASP A 90 2.27 -8.48 31.36
N ALA A 91 2.09 -8.71 32.66
CA ALA A 91 3.00 -8.18 33.69
C ALA A 91 4.38 -8.83 33.65
N GLU A 92 4.44 -10.14 33.44
CA GLU A 92 5.68 -10.88 33.24
C GLU A 92 6.34 -10.57 31.89
N LEU A 93 5.53 -10.38 30.84
CA LEU A 93 6.03 -9.96 29.53
C LEU A 93 6.67 -8.56 29.61
N GLN A 94 6.04 -7.62 30.31
CA GLN A 94 6.60 -6.29 30.54
C GLN A 94 7.95 -6.37 31.28
N ARG A 95 8.04 -7.19 32.34
CA ARG A 95 9.31 -7.41 33.06
C ARG A 95 10.39 -8.04 32.18
N LEU A 96 10.00 -8.98 31.31
CA LEU A 96 10.91 -9.61 30.36
C LEU A 96 11.47 -8.60 29.34
N LEU A 97 10.65 -7.65 28.90
CA LEU A 97 11.01 -6.66 27.88
C LEU A 97 11.66 -5.38 28.46
N GLU A 98 11.63 -5.21 29.78
CA GLU A 98 12.20 -4.05 30.47
C GLU A 98 13.71 -3.86 30.18
N PRO A 99 14.56 -4.92 30.21
CA PRO A 99 15.96 -4.78 29.85
C PRO A 99 16.16 -4.22 28.44
N LEU A 100 15.41 -4.73 27.45
CA LEU A 100 15.47 -4.24 26.07
C LEU A 100 15.03 -2.78 25.99
N SER A 101 13.90 -2.44 26.60
CA SER A 101 13.33 -1.08 26.61
C SER A 101 14.33 -0.05 27.14
N ARG A 102 15.06 -0.39 28.21
CA ARG A 102 16.13 0.47 28.77
C ARG A 102 17.29 0.70 27.80
N ARG A 103 17.65 -0.29 26.97
CA ARG A 103 18.71 -0.11 25.96
C ARG A 103 18.26 0.77 24.80
N LEU A 104 16.99 0.64 24.39
CA LEU A 104 16.40 1.52 23.38
C LEU A 104 16.44 2.98 23.84
N GLN A 105 16.04 3.24 25.09
CA GLN A 105 16.11 4.59 25.68
C GLN A 105 17.53 5.17 25.71
N LYS A 106 18.55 4.36 26.00
CA LYS A 106 19.96 4.83 25.99
C LYS A 106 20.41 5.34 24.61
N VAL A 107 19.88 4.78 23.52
CA VAL A 107 20.17 5.26 22.17
C VAL A 107 19.59 6.66 21.96
N ASP A 108 18.36 6.89 22.41
CA ASP A 108 17.72 8.21 22.35
C ASP A 108 18.41 9.25 23.25
N GLU A 109 18.79 8.86 24.46
CA GLU A 109 19.57 9.69 25.39
C GLU A 109 20.91 10.09 24.78
N PHE A 110 21.64 9.13 24.20
CA PHE A 110 22.91 9.40 23.54
C PHE A 110 22.74 10.41 22.41
N ARG A 111 21.80 10.18 21.49
CA ARG A 111 21.48 11.12 20.40
C ARG A 111 21.11 12.51 20.94
N ASN A 112 20.26 12.58 21.96
CA ASN A 112 19.81 13.84 22.54
C ASN A 112 20.93 14.62 23.24
N SER A 113 21.90 13.93 23.83
CA SER A 113 23.10 14.56 24.42
C SER A 113 24.04 15.16 23.37
N LYS A 114 23.95 14.71 22.11
CA LYS A 114 24.82 15.10 21.00
C LYS A 114 24.10 15.96 19.94
N ARG A 115 23.13 16.80 20.34
CA ARG A 115 22.33 17.64 19.41
C ARG A 115 23.14 18.60 18.52
N ALA A 116 24.32 19.02 18.97
CA ALA A 116 25.21 19.88 18.20
C ALA A 116 26.20 19.10 17.31
N SER A 117 26.11 17.77 17.28
CA SER A 117 27.02 16.92 16.52
C SER A 117 26.90 17.17 15.01
N ALA A 118 28.04 17.25 14.33
CA ALA A 118 28.08 17.23 12.86
C ALA A 118 27.58 15.90 12.27
N GLN A 119 27.49 14.84 13.09
CA GLN A 119 26.99 13.53 12.72
C GLN A 119 25.54 13.30 13.19
N PHE A 120 24.81 14.35 13.59
CA PHE A 120 23.47 14.22 14.16
C PHE A 120 22.47 13.48 13.25
N ASN A 121 22.59 13.59 11.93
CA ASN A 121 21.78 12.80 10.99
C ASN A 121 22.06 11.29 11.10
N HIS A 122 23.29 10.86 11.40
CA HIS A 122 23.61 9.45 11.65
C HIS A 122 22.93 8.98 12.95
N LEU A 123 23.12 9.76 14.02
CA LEU A 123 22.52 9.44 15.32
C LEU A 123 20.99 9.39 15.23
N SER A 124 20.38 10.29 14.45
CA SER A 124 18.93 10.32 14.22
C SER A 124 18.45 9.15 13.38
N ALA A 125 19.20 8.72 12.36
CA ALA A 125 18.82 7.54 11.57
C ALA A 125 18.69 6.29 12.45
N VAL A 126 19.60 6.11 13.42
CA VAL A 126 19.52 5.01 14.38
C VAL A 126 18.40 5.25 15.38
N ALA A 127 18.37 6.39 16.07
CA ALA A 127 17.38 6.66 17.14
C ALA A 127 15.93 6.57 16.64
N GLU A 128 15.62 7.09 15.46
CA GLU A 128 14.26 7.11 14.92
C GLU A 128 13.83 5.73 14.36
N SER A 129 14.74 4.75 14.27
CA SER A 129 14.44 3.39 13.81
C SER A 129 14.76 2.29 14.83
N ILE A 130 15.52 2.54 15.89
CA ILE A 130 15.93 1.52 16.88
C ILE A 130 14.73 0.95 17.64
N GLY A 131 13.63 1.72 17.76
CA GLY A 131 12.36 1.25 18.31
C GLY A 131 11.82 -0.01 17.61
N ALA A 132 12.30 -0.31 16.40
CA ALA A 132 11.96 -1.51 15.67
C ALA A 132 12.28 -2.80 16.44
N LEU A 133 13.28 -2.81 17.34
CA LEU A 133 13.56 -3.97 18.21
C LEU A 133 12.38 -4.31 19.15
N GLY A 134 11.49 -3.34 19.40
CA GLY A 134 10.26 -3.54 20.17
C GLY A 134 9.20 -4.39 19.47
N TRP A 135 9.44 -4.91 18.26
CA TRP A 135 8.51 -5.78 17.54
C TRP A 135 8.10 -7.02 18.34
N VAL A 136 8.95 -7.48 19.27
CA VAL A 136 8.68 -8.61 20.18
C VAL A 136 7.47 -8.39 21.09
N ALA A 137 7.01 -7.15 21.24
CA ALA A 137 5.77 -6.80 21.95
C ALA A 137 4.53 -6.77 21.02
N GLN A 138 4.70 -6.90 19.70
CA GLN A 138 3.63 -6.74 18.71
C GLN A 138 2.94 -8.10 18.43
N PRO A 139 1.64 -8.25 18.75
CA PRO A 139 0.96 -9.55 18.74
C PRO A 139 0.50 -10.01 17.34
N GLU A 140 0.36 -9.12 16.35
CA GLU A 140 -0.24 -9.50 15.06
C GLU A 140 0.56 -9.08 13.83
N LYS A 141 1.23 -7.93 13.86
CA LYS A 141 1.89 -7.34 12.67
C LYS A 141 3.30 -6.84 12.97
N PRO A 142 4.21 -7.71 13.46
CA PRO A 142 5.56 -7.28 13.82
C PRO A 142 6.37 -6.80 12.61
N ALA A 143 6.27 -7.43 11.43
CA ALA A 143 7.01 -6.99 10.24
C ALA A 143 6.56 -5.61 9.72
N PRO A 144 5.25 -5.31 9.54
CA PRO A 144 4.80 -3.95 9.23
C PRO A 144 5.20 -2.90 10.26
N PHE A 145 5.24 -3.26 11.56
CA PHE A 145 5.73 -2.37 12.61
C PHE A 145 7.21 -2.03 12.40
N VAL A 146 8.07 -3.03 12.15
CA VAL A 146 9.49 -2.81 11.83
C VAL A 146 9.66 -1.96 10.56
N GLU A 147 8.86 -2.21 9.52
CA GLU A 147 8.88 -1.44 8.27
C GLU A 147 8.56 0.04 8.49
N SER A 148 7.57 0.35 9.33
CA SER A 148 7.22 1.74 9.65
C SER A 148 8.35 2.52 10.34
N LEU A 149 9.07 1.87 11.25
CA LEU A 149 10.18 2.48 11.98
C LEU A 149 11.46 2.54 11.14
N ARG A 150 11.67 1.57 10.23
CA ARG A 150 12.69 1.69 9.18
C ARG A 150 12.47 2.96 8.36
N ASP A 151 11.24 3.23 7.92
CA ASP A 151 10.95 4.36 7.05
C ASP A 151 11.23 5.71 7.74
N ALA A 152 11.01 5.80 9.06
CA ALA A 152 11.42 6.93 9.87
C ALA A 152 12.95 7.13 9.86
N GLY A 153 13.73 6.06 10.06
CA GLY A 153 15.19 6.10 9.99
C GLY A 153 15.74 6.42 8.59
N VAL A 154 15.10 5.91 7.54
CA VAL A 154 15.49 6.10 6.13
C VAL A 154 15.51 7.58 5.74
N PHE A 155 14.62 8.40 6.30
CA PHE A 155 14.65 9.84 6.09
C PHE A 155 16.02 10.46 6.43
N TYR A 156 16.59 10.08 7.57
CA TYR A 156 17.89 10.57 8.04
C TYR A 156 19.06 9.88 7.34
N SER A 157 18.97 8.57 7.07
CA SER A 157 19.98 7.85 6.26
C SER A 157 20.13 8.47 4.87
N ASN A 158 19.02 8.89 4.24
CA ASN A 158 19.04 9.59 2.96
C ASN A 158 19.71 10.96 3.04
N ARG A 159 19.62 11.66 4.18
CA ARG A 159 20.35 12.91 4.41
C ARG A 159 21.85 12.65 4.53
N VAL A 160 22.25 11.62 5.27
CA VAL A 160 23.66 11.19 5.34
C VAL A 160 24.19 10.87 3.93
N LEU A 161 23.44 10.08 3.14
CA LEU A 161 23.82 9.75 1.76
C LEU A 161 23.90 10.97 0.85
N LYS A 162 23.08 12.00 1.07
CA LYS A 162 23.13 13.25 0.31
C LYS A 162 24.36 14.07 0.70
N GLU A 163 24.58 14.27 1.99
CA GLU A 163 25.69 15.07 2.53
C GLU A 163 27.05 14.43 2.24
N ALA A 164 27.11 13.09 2.22
CA ALA A 164 28.29 12.31 1.84
C ALA A 164 28.80 12.63 0.42
N LYS A 165 27.91 12.98 -0.52
CA LYS A 165 28.30 13.34 -1.90
C LYS A 165 29.10 14.64 -1.95
N ASP A 166 28.89 15.52 -0.98
CA ASP A 166 29.59 16.80 -0.84
C ASP A 166 30.83 16.68 0.07
N GLY A 167 31.27 15.45 0.39
CA GLY A 167 32.39 15.19 1.30
C GLY A 167 32.09 15.45 2.78
N LYS A 168 30.84 15.75 3.13
CA LYS A 168 30.38 15.94 4.52
C LYS A 168 29.87 14.63 5.10
N ALA A 169 29.48 14.62 6.37
CA ALA A 169 28.86 13.46 7.00
C ALA A 169 29.71 12.17 6.90
N GLY A 170 31.04 12.27 6.96
CA GLY A 170 31.95 11.12 6.82
C GLY A 170 32.23 10.67 5.38
N GLY A 171 31.75 11.40 4.36
CA GLY A 171 32.04 11.12 2.95
C GLY A 171 31.63 9.71 2.54
N GLU A 172 32.53 9.00 1.84
CA GLU A 172 32.29 7.62 1.40
C GLU A 172 32.03 6.66 2.58
N ALA A 173 32.74 6.83 3.70
CA ALA A 173 32.51 6.02 4.90
C ALA A 173 31.11 6.26 5.48
N GLY A 174 30.63 7.52 5.48
CA GLY A 174 29.27 7.87 5.88
C GLY A 174 28.20 7.25 4.98
N ALA A 175 28.44 7.24 3.66
CA ALA A 175 27.55 6.58 2.71
C ALA A 175 27.52 5.06 2.88
N ALA A 176 28.67 4.43 3.13
CA ALA A 176 28.77 3.01 3.44
C ALA A 176 28.03 2.67 4.74
N TRP A 177 28.21 3.50 5.78
CA TRP A 177 27.53 3.38 7.05
C TRP A 177 26.00 3.46 6.91
N ALA A 178 25.47 4.43 6.16
CA ALA A 178 24.02 4.59 5.97
C ALA A 178 23.39 3.37 5.28
N LYS A 179 24.11 2.77 4.32
CA LYS A 179 23.71 1.51 3.67
C LYS A 179 23.77 0.32 4.63
N ALA A 180 24.83 0.23 5.44
CA ALA A 180 25.00 -0.83 6.42
C ALA A 180 23.88 -0.81 7.49
N TRP A 181 23.55 0.36 8.04
CA TRP A 181 22.42 0.49 8.97
C TRP A 181 21.08 0.08 8.35
N THR A 182 20.83 0.52 7.12
CA THR A 182 19.61 0.14 6.38
C THR A 182 19.54 -1.38 6.16
N ALA A 183 20.69 -2.02 5.89
CA ALA A 183 20.77 -3.46 5.72
C ALA A 183 20.48 -4.23 7.04
N VAL A 184 20.89 -3.71 8.20
CA VAL A 184 20.54 -4.28 9.51
C VAL A 184 19.03 -4.36 9.68
N ILE A 185 18.33 -3.23 9.49
CA ILE A 185 16.87 -3.18 9.69
C ILE A 185 16.13 -4.03 8.63
N ASN A 186 16.58 -4.03 7.38
CA ASN A 186 16.00 -4.90 6.35
C ASN A 186 16.20 -6.39 6.65
N SER A 187 17.38 -6.78 7.17
CA SER A 187 17.63 -8.14 7.62
C SER A 187 16.71 -8.53 8.78
N MET A 188 16.46 -7.61 9.71
CA MET A 188 15.48 -7.83 10.78
C MET A 188 14.05 -8.00 10.26
N ILE A 189 13.62 -7.24 9.24
CA ILE A 189 12.30 -7.44 8.61
C ILE A 189 12.20 -8.84 8.01
N ALA A 190 13.22 -9.29 7.27
CA ALA A 190 13.25 -10.63 6.69
C ALA A 190 13.20 -11.70 7.78
N TYR A 191 14.05 -11.58 8.80
CA TYR A 191 14.08 -12.46 9.96
C TYR A 191 12.70 -12.58 10.64
N VAL A 192 12.03 -11.45 10.89
CA VAL A 192 10.69 -11.41 11.49
C VAL A 192 9.65 -12.06 10.58
N LYS A 193 9.67 -11.80 9.27
CA LYS A 193 8.74 -12.43 8.31
C LYS A 193 8.90 -13.94 8.25
N GLU A 194 10.14 -14.43 8.33
CA GLU A 194 10.47 -15.85 8.23
C GLU A 194 10.21 -16.62 9.53
N ASN A 195 10.53 -16.03 10.69
CA ASN A 195 10.54 -16.76 11.96
C ASN A 195 9.41 -16.35 12.92
N HIS A 196 8.81 -15.17 12.71
CA HIS A 196 7.91 -14.52 13.66
C HIS A 196 6.76 -13.75 12.99
N LEU A 197 6.20 -14.32 11.91
CA LEU A 197 5.24 -13.67 11.02
C LEU A 197 4.04 -13.04 11.75
N THR A 198 3.49 -13.73 12.75
CA THR A 198 2.31 -13.32 13.52
C THR A 198 2.65 -13.03 14.99
N GLY A 199 3.83 -12.46 15.23
CA GLY A 199 4.31 -12.13 16.58
C GLY A 199 5.43 -13.06 17.06
N LEU A 200 5.96 -12.74 18.24
CA LEU A 200 7.03 -13.53 18.85
C LEU A 200 6.57 -14.98 19.09
N VAL A 201 7.37 -15.93 18.61
CA VAL A 201 7.09 -17.38 18.72
C VAL A 201 7.72 -17.90 20.01
N TRP A 202 6.94 -18.66 20.77
CA TRP A 202 7.33 -19.23 22.07
C TRP A 202 7.62 -20.73 21.92
N GLY A 203 8.56 -21.25 22.72
CA GLY A 203 9.07 -22.62 22.65
C GLY A 203 8.07 -23.78 22.73
N GLY A 204 6.90 -23.60 23.36
CA GLY A 204 5.87 -24.65 23.42
C GLY A 204 4.81 -24.56 22.32
N SER A 205 5.00 -23.69 21.32
CA SER A 205 4.22 -23.68 20.08
C SER A 205 4.55 -24.86 19.14
N GLY A 206 4.84 -26.03 19.71
CA GLY A 206 4.87 -27.31 19.00
C GLY A 206 3.46 -27.90 18.95
N GLY A 207 2.61 -27.40 18.05
CA GLY A 207 1.23 -27.90 17.98
C GLY A 207 0.26 -27.19 17.03
N SER A 208 0.70 -26.81 15.82
CA SER A 208 -0.07 -26.82 14.56
C SER A 208 0.61 -25.89 13.54
N SER A 209 0.88 -26.40 12.34
CA SER A 209 1.48 -25.72 11.16
C SER A 209 3.00 -25.73 10.94
N GLY A 210 3.73 -26.73 11.44
CA GLY A 210 5.16 -26.89 11.13
C GLY A 210 5.57 -28.35 10.86
N GLY A 211 5.22 -28.87 9.68
CA GLY A 211 5.64 -30.20 9.22
C GLY A 211 6.61 -30.11 8.03
N THR A 212 7.90 -30.33 8.31
CA THR A 212 8.96 -30.80 7.40
C THR A 212 9.22 -30.02 6.09
N ALA A 213 10.02 -28.95 6.15
CA ALA A 213 10.58 -28.29 4.95
C ALA A 213 12.12 -28.39 4.84
N ALA A 214 12.86 -28.67 5.92
CA ALA A 214 14.32 -28.58 5.89
C ALA A 214 15.01 -29.78 5.18
N ALA A 215 14.47 -31.00 5.28
CA ALA A 215 15.05 -32.17 4.59
C ALA A 215 14.68 -32.25 3.09
N SER A 216 13.70 -31.46 2.64
CA SER A 216 13.25 -31.45 1.24
C SER A 216 14.01 -30.42 0.41
N ALA A 217 14.51 -29.33 1.00
CA ALA A 217 15.22 -28.28 0.25
C ALA A 217 16.60 -28.76 -0.27
N GLU A 218 17.34 -29.53 0.51
CA GLU A 218 18.68 -30.01 0.13
C GLU A 218 18.61 -31.16 -0.90
N ALA A 219 17.68 -32.12 -0.72
CA ALA A 219 17.41 -33.18 -1.69
C ALA A 219 16.82 -32.65 -3.01
N THR A 220 16.06 -31.55 -2.98
CA THR A 220 15.51 -30.93 -4.19
C THR A 220 16.57 -30.11 -4.91
N MET A 221 17.51 -29.47 -4.20
CA MET A 221 18.61 -28.71 -4.83
C MET A 221 19.61 -29.64 -5.53
N GLU A 222 19.98 -30.77 -4.92
CA GLU A 222 20.84 -31.79 -5.55
C GLU A 222 20.12 -32.48 -6.73
N SER A 223 18.82 -32.77 -6.61
CA SER A 223 18.01 -33.30 -7.73
C SER A 223 17.90 -32.30 -8.89
N VAL A 224 17.78 -31.00 -8.59
CA VAL A 224 17.71 -29.93 -9.61
C VAL A 224 19.07 -29.71 -10.27
N LEU A 225 20.19 -29.77 -9.53
CA LEU A 225 21.54 -29.74 -10.09
C LEU A 225 21.81 -30.96 -10.99
N HIS A 226 21.47 -32.17 -10.55
CA HIS A 226 21.64 -33.39 -11.35
C HIS A 226 20.72 -33.40 -12.59
N ARG A 227 19.53 -32.78 -12.51
CA ARG A 227 18.62 -32.60 -13.67
C ARG A 227 19.08 -31.49 -14.61
N LEU A 228 19.71 -30.42 -14.11
CA LEU A 228 20.30 -29.34 -14.91
C LEU A 228 21.58 -29.80 -15.62
N GLU A 229 22.42 -30.61 -14.98
CA GLU A 229 23.60 -31.21 -15.60
C GLU A 229 23.20 -32.26 -16.65
N ALA A 230 22.17 -33.07 -16.37
CA ALA A 230 21.59 -34.00 -17.35
C ALA A 230 20.93 -33.27 -18.54
N LEU A 231 20.28 -32.11 -18.33
CA LEU A 231 19.73 -31.27 -19.39
C LEU A 231 20.83 -30.59 -20.21
N THR A 232 21.92 -30.17 -19.58
CA THR A 232 23.08 -29.54 -20.23
C THR A 232 23.88 -30.54 -21.06
N ALA A 233 23.98 -31.79 -20.62
CA ALA A 233 24.57 -32.88 -21.41
C ALA A 233 23.72 -33.24 -22.64
N LYS A 234 22.38 -33.19 -22.52
CA LYS A 234 21.42 -33.50 -23.60
C LYS A 234 21.32 -32.41 -24.67
N VAL A 235 21.79 -31.20 -24.38
CA VAL A 235 21.89 -30.08 -25.34
C VAL A 235 23.22 -30.13 -26.12
N LYS A 236 24.27 -30.78 -25.58
CA LYS A 236 25.58 -30.89 -26.24
C LYS A 236 25.71 -32.07 -27.20
N SER A 237 24.92 -33.14 -27.07
CA SER A 237 24.85 -34.22 -28.05
C SER A 237 23.66 -34.01 -29.00
N GLY A 238 23.94 -33.37 -30.13
CA GLY A 238 22.92 -32.92 -31.08
C GLY A 238 21.99 -34.01 -31.63
N GLY A 239 20.81 -33.52 -32.05
CA GLY A 239 20.15 -33.92 -33.29
C GLY A 239 19.63 -35.36 -33.39
N ALA A 240 18.45 -35.62 -32.87
CA ALA A 240 17.44 -36.49 -33.50
C ALA A 240 16.12 -36.34 -32.75
N GLY A 241 15.03 -36.22 -33.51
CA GLY A 241 13.71 -35.87 -33.00
C GLY A 241 13.25 -36.75 -31.83
N VAL A 242 12.71 -36.10 -30.80
CA VAL A 242 11.89 -36.76 -29.78
C VAL A 242 10.50 -36.17 -29.88
N LYS A 243 9.55 -37.06 -30.23
CA LYS A 243 8.12 -36.80 -30.40
C LYS A 243 7.54 -36.05 -29.20
N ALA A 244 6.70 -35.07 -29.53
CA ALA A 244 5.75 -34.45 -28.63
C ALA A 244 4.97 -35.52 -27.87
N GLY A 245 5.06 -35.49 -26.54
CA GLY A 245 4.07 -36.10 -25.67
C GLY A 245 2.90 -35.14 -25.58
N SER A 246 1.83 -35.45 -26.32
CA SER A 246 0.52 -34.82 -26.18
C SER A 246 -0.02 -35.11 -24.79
N GLY A 247 -0.01 -34.07 -23.94
CA GLY A 247 -0.86 -33.95 -22.77
C GLY A 247 -1.83 -32.81 -23.03
N ASP A 248 -2.79 -33.06 -23.92
CA ASP A 248 -3.92 -32.18 -24.19
C ASP A 248 -4.79 -32.07 -22.93
N ASP A 249 -4.60 -31.02 -22.15
CA ASP A 249 -5.67 -30.48 -21.27
C ASP A 249 -5.63 -28.94 -21.21
N ALA A 250 -4.98 -28.29 -22.20
CA ALA A 250 -4.99 -26.84 -22.36
C ALA A 250 -6.25 -26.32 -23.08
N SER A 251 -7.10 -27.21 -23.62
CA SER A 251 -8.29 -26.82 -24.39
C SER A 251 -9.56 -26.62 -23.56
N SER A 252 -9.58 -27.01 -22.27
CA SER A 252 -10.81 -27.04 -21.48
C SER A 252 -11.21 -25.70 -20.85
N ASN A 253 -10.29 -24.77 -20.60
CA ASN A 253 -10.59 -23.47 -19.97
C ASN A 253 -10.44 -22.24 -20.91
N GLY A 254 -9.91 -22.40 -22.12
CA GLY A 254 -9.76 -21.29 -23.09
C GLY A 254 -8.68 -20.26 -22.77
N PHE A 255 -7.72 -20.58 -21.87
CA PHE A 255 -6.59 -19.71 -21.52
C PHE A 255 -5.43 -19.75 -22.54
N GLY A 256 -5.54 -20.59 -23.58
CA GLY A 256 -4.48 -20.82 -24.57
C GLY A 256 -4.01 -19.56 -25.30
N SER A 257 -4.92 -18.68 -25.71
CA SER A 257 -4.56 -17.43 -26.40
C SER A 257 -3.70 -16.50 -25.51
N VAL A 258 -3.95 -16.49 -24.21
CA VAL A 258 -3.15 -15.73 -23.23
C VAL A 258 -1.74 -16.33 -23.12
N VAL A 259 -1.63 -17.67 -23.14
CA VAL A 259 -0.33 -18.38 -23.14
C VAL A 259 0.48 -18.07 -24.40
N ASP A 260 -0.16 -18.01 -25.55
CA ASP A 260 0.49 -17.64 -26.82
C ASP A 260 1.05 -16.21 -26.76
N ARG A 261 0.28 -15.27 -26.17
CA ARG A 261 0.74 -13.88 -25.97
C ARG A 261 1.90 -13.78 -24.99
N MET A 262 1.91 -14.57 -23.92
CA MET A 262 3.03 -14.59 -22.98
C MET A 262 4.30 -15.14 -23.63
N SER A 263 4.16 -16.17 -24.47
CA SER A 263 5.26 -16.72 -25.27
C SER A 263 5.82 -15.69 -26.26
N ALA A 264 4.94 -14.96 -26.96
CA ALA A 264 5.35 -13.87 -27.85
C ALA A 264 6.08 -12.75 -27.12
N PHE A 265 5.63 -12.37 -25.91
CA PHE A 265 6.30 -11.37 -25.08
C PHE A 265 7.70 -11.83 -24.62
N THR A 266 7.83 -13.10 -24.27
CA THR A 266 9.12 -13.69 -23.87
C THR A 266 10.09 -13.72 -25.04
N ALA A 267 9.61 -14.07 -26.24
CA ALA A 267 10.40 -14.01 -27.48
C ALA A 267 10.82 -12.57 -27.83
N ALA A 268 9.93 -11.59 -27.67
CA ALA A 268 10.26 -10.19 -27.87
C ALA A 268 11.31 -9.68 -26.87
N THR A 269 11.30 -10.19 -25.64
CA THR A 269 12.33 -9.90 -24.62
C THR A 269 13.67 -10.53 -25.00
N ALA A 270 13.67 -11.76 -25.49
CA ALA A 270 14.88 -12.41 -26.00
C ALA A 270 15.48 -11.65 -27.18
N ALA A 271 14.65 -11.05 -28.06
CA ALA A 271 15.14 -10.27 -29.21
C ALA A 271 15.87 -8.96 -28.83
N LEU A 272 15.73 -8.46 -27.60
CA LEU A 272 16.47 -7.29 -27.11
C LEU A 272 17.98 -7.56 -26.87
N ASP A 273 18.43 -8.80 -27.15
CA ASP A 273 19.69 -9.38 -26.67
C ASP A 273 20.91 -8.46 -26.77
N SER A 274 21.31 -7.98 -25.60
CA SER A 274 22.54 -7.24 -25.30
C SER A 274 22.78 -7.35 -23.80
N ALA A 275 24.06 -7.35 -23.36
CA ALA A 275 24.42 -7.42 -21.94
C ALA A 275 23.73 -6.33 -21.09
N ASP A 276 23.43 -5.19 -21.70
CA ASP A 276 22.80 -4.03 -21.07
C ASP A 276 21.33 -4.27 -20.66
N THR A 277 20.65 -5.29 -21.24
CA THR A 277 19.22 -5.56 -20.98
C THR A 277 18.97 -6.63 -19.90
N ALA A 278 20.00 -6.98 -19.12
CA ALA A 278 19.91 -7.99 -18.08
C ALA A 278 18.78 -7.73 -17.07
N ASP A 279 18.59 -6.46 -16.66
CA ASP A 279 17.51 -6.09 -15.73
C ASP A 279 16.12 -6.32 -16.35
N VAL A 280 15.97 -6.03 -17.64
CA VAL A 280 14.70 -6.22 -18.37
C VAL A 280 14.38 -7.71 -18.46
N ARG A 281 15.38 -8.55 -18.74
CA ARG A 281 15.20 -10.00 -18.75
C ARG A 281 14.78 -10.52 -17.39
N LYS A 282 15.46 -10.08 -16.33
CA LYS A 282 15.18 -10.50 -14.96
C LYS A 282 13.76 -10.15 -14.50
N ILE A 283 13.26 -8.95 -14.79
CA ILE A 283 11.88 -8.61 -14.42
C ILE A 283 10.85 -9.36 -15.27
N VAL A 284 11.18 -9.71 -16.52
CA VAL A 284 10.32 -10.54 -17.37
C VAL A 284 10.29 -11.99 -16.88
N ASP A 285 11.41 -12.53 -16.39
CA ASP A 285 11.44 -13.86 -15.76
C ASP A 285 10.53 -13.92 -14.53
N MET A 286 10.51 -12.85 -13.72
CA MET A 286 9.60 -12.71 -12.58
C MET A 286 8.13 -12.64 -13.03
N ALA A 287 7.86 -11.90 -14.12
CA ALA A 287 6.53 -11.88 -14.73
C ALA A 287 6.13 -13.27 -15.26
N ASN A 288 7.05 -14.02 -15.85
CA ASN A 288 6.81 -15.38 -16.30
C ASN A 288 6.51 -16.33 -15.13
N MET A 289 7.25 -16.23 -14.03
CA MET A 289 6.95 -17.00 -12.82
C MET A 289 5.54 -16.68 -12.30
N ALA A 290 5.18 -15.40 -12.19
CA ALA A 290 3.84 -14.97 -11.77
C ALA A 290 2.76 -15.48 -12.74
N PHE A 291 3.02 -15.49 -14.05
CA PHE A 291 2.11 -16.03 -15.05
C PHE A 291 1.89 -17.55 -14.89
N GLN A 292 2.95 -18.32 -14.63
CA GLN A 292 2.83 -19.76 -14.38
C GLN A 292 2.04 -20.05 -13.09
N LEU A 293 2.26 -19.26 -12.04
CA LEU A 293 1.51 -19.38 -10.79
C LEU A 293 0.02 -19.08 -11.00
N LEU A 294 -0.30 -18.03 -11.76
CA LEU A 294 -1.67 -17.75 -12.17
C LEU A 294 -2.26 -18.92 -12.96
N ARG A 295 -1.55 -19.44 -13.97
CA ARG A 295 -2.01 -20.60 -14.76
C ARG A 295 -2.31 -21.82 -13.88
N ASN A 296 -1.41 -22.12 -12.94
CA ASN A 296 -1.61 -23.23 -11.99
C ASN A 296 -2.85 -23.00 -11.12
N LEU A 297 -3.07 -21.76 -10.67
CA LEU A 297 -4.22 -21.39 -9.87
C LEU A 297 -5.55 -21.55 -10.63
N LEU A 298 -5.58 -21.25 -11.93
CA LEU A 298 -6.78 -21.43 -12.78
C LEU A 298 -7.21 -22.89 -12.89
N GLY A 299 -6.29 -23.83 -12.69
CA GLY A 299 -6.56 -25.27 -12.70
C GLY A 299 -6.96 -25.85 -11.33
N GLN A 300 -6.91 -25.07 -10.25
CA GLN A 300 -7.18 -25.60 -8.91
C GLN A 300 -8.68 -25.70 -8.62
N PRO A 301 -9.11 -26.79 -7.94
CA PRO A 301 -10.48 -26.91 -7.46
C PRO A 301 -10.72 -25.90 -6.34
N ARG A 302 -12.00 -25.65 -6.05
CA ARG A 302 -12.41 -24.79 -4.94
C ARG A 302 -11.89 -25.36 -3.61
N PRO A 303 -11.22 -24.56 -2.76
CA PRO A 303 -10.78 -25.03 -1.45
C PRO A 303 -11.99 -25.33 -0.54
N ALA A 304 -11.83 -26.30 0.37
CA ALA A 304 -12.87 -26.74 1.31
C ALA A 304 -13.31 -25.61 2.28
N SER A 305 -12.41 -24.68 2.58
CA SER A 305 -12.67 -23.47 3.37
C SER A 305 -11.82 -22.30 2.87
N GLY A 306 -12.38 -21.09 2.95
CA GLY A 306 -11.74 -19.86 2.44
C GLY A 306 -11.99 -19.60 0.94
N GLY A 307 -11.46 -18.48 0.47
CA GLY A 307 -11.47 -18.09 -0.95
C GLY A 307 -10.13 -18.37 -1.63
N VAL A 308 -9.91 -17.82 -2.83
CA VAL A 308 -8.63 -17.97 -3.56
C VAL A 308 -7.40 -17.56 -2.73
N GLN A 309 -7.59 -16.63 -1.78
CA GLN A 309 -6.60 -16.13 -0.83
C GLN A 309 -5.97 -17.21 0.07
N SER A 310 -6.71 -18.27 0.37
CA SER A 310 -6.21 -19.36 1.23
C SER A 310 -5.32 -20.34 0.47
N LEU A 311 -5.26 -20.26 -0.86
CA LEU A 311 -4.45 -21.17 -1.67
C LEU A 311 -2.96 -20.76 -1.61
N PRO A 312 -2.05 -21.70 -1.30
CA PRO A 312 -0.60 -21.42 -1.29
C PRO A 312 -0.11 -20.86 -2.63
N THR A 313 -0.68 -21.34 -3.74
CA THR A 313 -0.35 -20.84 -5.09
C THR A 313 -0.73 -19.37 -5.27
N PHE A 314 -1.82 -18.91 -4.66
CA PHE A 314 -2.18 -17.49 -4.66
C PHE A 314 -1.20 -16.65 -3.82
N GLN A 315 -0.77 -17.16 -2.66
CA GLN A 315 0.24 -16.48 -1.83
C GLN A 315 1.58 -16.34 -2.57
N GLN A 316 2.02 -17.39 -3.25
CA GLN A 316 3.21 -17.38 -4.11
C GLN A 316 3.08 -16.40 -5.28
N LEU A 317 1.89 -16.32 -5.90
CA LEU A 317 1.59 -15.34 -6.95
C LEU A 317 1.73 -13.91 -6.42
N SER A 318 1.12 -13.62 -5.25
CA SER A 318 1.21 -12.30 -4.63
C SER A 318 2.65 -11.92 -4.26
N GLN A 319 3.43 -12.88 -3.76
CA GLN A 319 4.86 -12.66 -3.49
C GLN A 319 5.63 -12.35 -4.76
N SER A 320 5.42 -13.12 -5.83
CA SER A 320 6.09 -12.91 -7.13
C SER A 320 5.78 -11.53 -7.72
N ILE A 321 4.54 -11.06 -7.58
CA ILE A 321 4.13 -9.69 -7.98
C ILE A 321 4.90 -8.64 -7.17
N ASN A 322 4.97 -8.79 -5.85
CA ASN A 322 5.66 -7.84 -4.98
C ASN A 322 7.17 -7.79 -5.25
N GLN A 323 7.80 -8.95 -5.49
CA GLN A 323 9.21 -9.00 -5.83
C GLN A 323 9.53 -8.21 -7.11
N ALA A 324 8.64 -8.21 -8.12
CA ALA A 324 8.88 -7.42 -9.34
C ALA A 324 8.85 -5.91 -9.07
N VAL A 325 8.00 -5.46 -8.14
CA VAL A 325 7.98 -4.07 -7.68
C VAL A 325 9.28 -3.74 -6.96
N GLU A 326 9.68 -4.55 -5.98
CA GLU A 326 10.94 -4.38 -5.26
C GLU A 326 12.16 -4.38 -6.19
N PHE A 327 12.17 -5.28 -7.17
CA PHE A 327 13.22 -5.34 -8.18
C PHE A 327 13.30 -4.05 -8.99
N ARG A 328 12.16 -3.50 -9.42
CA ARG A 328 12.11 -2.22 -10.12
C ARG A 328 12.57 -1.06 -9.23
N GLU A 329 12.20 -1.05 -7.95
CA GLU A 329 12.64 -0.03 -6.98
C GLU A 329 14.14 -0.09 -6.68
N ALA A 330 14.71 -1.30 -6.61
CA ALA A 330 16.16 -1.51 -6.46
C ALA A 330 16.95 -1.06 -7.69
N ASN A 331 16.32 -1.05 -8.87
CA ASN A 331 16.95 -0.73 -10.15
C ASN A 331 16.49 0.62 -10.72
N ARG A 332 16.23 1.61 -9.85
CA ARG A 332 15.80 2.99 -10.23
C ARG A 332 16.78 3.72 -11.16
N THR A 333 18.05 3.35 -11.16
CA THR A 333 19.09 3.93 -12.02
C THR A 333 19.23 3.20 -13.35
N SER A 334 18.49 2.11 -13.58
CA SER A 334 18.58 1.34 -14.81
C SER A 334 18.21 2.20 -16.01
N ARG A 335 18.99 2.13 -17.09
CA ARG A 335 18.69 2.79 -18.36
C ARG A 335 17.32 2.34 -18.90
N TYR A 336 16.92 1.11 -18.59
CA TYR A 336 15.65 0.53 -19.00
C TYR A 336 14.56 0.66 -17.92
N PHE A 337 14.64 1.66 -17.03
CA PHE A 337 13.66 1.84 -15.96
C PHE A 337 12.21 1.96 -16.46
N ASN A 338 11.97 2.51 -17.65
CA ASN A 338 10.64 2.51 -18.27
C ASN A 338 10.14 1.08 -18.59
N HIS A 339 11.03 0.16 -19.00
CA HIS A 339 10.68 -1.25 -19.23
C HIS A 339 10.38 -1.96 -17.91
N LEU A 340 11.21 -1.73 -16.89
CA LEU A 340 10.97 -2.27 -15.54
C LEU A 340 9.66 -1.75 -14.96
N SER A 341 9.37 -0.47 -15.16
CA SER A 341 8.14 0.17 -14.68
C SER A 341 6.91 -0.31 -15.43
N ALA A 342 7.00 -0.53 -16.75
CA ALA A 342 5.91 -1.09 -17.54
C ALA A 342 5.47 -2.45 -17.00
N VAL A 343 6.41 -3.36 -16.75
CA VAL A 343 6.12 -4.69 -16.19
C VAL A 343 5.65 -4.58 -14.75
N SER A 344 6.43 -3.99 -13.83
CA SER A 344 6.08 -3.94 -12.39
C SER A 344 4.77 -3.20 -12.08
N ALA A 345 4.46 -2.11 -12.79
CA ALA A 345 3.23 -1.34 -12.53
C ALA A 345 1.97 -2.04 -13.03
N SER A 346 2.09 -3.01 -13.95
CA SER A 346 0.95 -3.74 -14.52
C SER A 346 0.93 -5.23 -14.17
N LEU A 347 2.01 -5.79 -13.62
CA LEU A 347 2.06 -7.18 -13.14
C LEU A 347 1.00 -7.53 -12.08
N PRO A 348 0.54 -6.61 -11.21
CA PRO A 348 -0.59 -6.85 -10.33
C PRO A 348 -1.87 -7.30 -11.06
N ALA A 349 -1.98 -7.05 -12.38
CA ALA A 349 -3.06 -7.58 -13.19
C ALA A 349 -3.20 -9.10 -13.09
N PHE A 350 -2.13 -9.86 -12.83
CA PHE A 350 -2.20 -11.32 -12.64
C PHE A 350 -2.91 -11.71 -11.34
N GLY A 351 -3.00 -10.79 -10.38
CA GLY A 351 -3.78 -10.96 -9.16
C GLY A 351 -5.28 -10.70 -9.33
N TRP A 352 -5.84 -10.68 -10.54
CA TRP A 352 -7.27 -10.41 -10.76
C TRP A 352 -8.20 -11.43 -10.09
N VAL A 353 -7.71 -12.64 -9.81
CA VAL A 353 -8.48 -13.75 -9.22
C VAL A 353 -9.09 -13.44 -7.85
N GLN A 354 -8.54 -12.48 -7.11
CA GLN A 354 -9.08 -12.00 -5.83
C GLN A 354 -10.09 -10.86 -5.99
N MET A 355 -10.29 -10.36 -7.22
CA MET A 355 -11.12 -9.22 -7.49
C MET A 355 -12.55 -9.64 -7.83
N SER A 356 -13.50 -9.00 -7.15
CA SER A 356 -14.93 -9.14 -7.35
C SER A 356 -15.58 -7.79 -7.03
N PRO A 357 -16.63 -7.36 -7.76
CA PRO A 357 -17.30 -8.05 -8.86
C PRO A 357 -16.69 -7.76 -10.25
N ALA A 358 -15.64 -6.94 -10.36
CA ALA A 358 -15.15 -6.44 -11.66
C ALA A 358 -13.69 -6.80 -11.98
N PRO A 359 -13.32 -8.11 -12.04
CA PRO A 359 -11.92 -8.51 -12.26
C PRO A 359 -11.38 -8.08 -13.63
N ALA A 360 -12.21 -8.03 -14.68
CA ALA A 360 -11.78 -7.55 -16.00
C ALA A 360 -11.48 -6.02 -15.99
N GLN A 361 -12.21 -5.25 -15.19
CA GLN A 361 -11.93 -3.83 -15.02
C GLN A 361 -10.61 -3.62 -14.29
N PHE A 362 -10.36 -4.41 -13.24
CA PHE A 362 -9.08 -4.40 -12.53
C PHE A 362 -7.89 -4.70 -13.46
N VAL A 363 -7.99 -5.72 -14.32
CA VAL A 363 -6.95 -6.01 -15.32
C VAL A 363 -6.72 -4.82 -16.26
N GLN A 364 -7.79 -4.13 -16.66
CA GLN A 364 -7.68 -2.91 -17.47
C GLN A 364 -6.95 -1.78 -16.74
N ASP A 365 -7.30 -1.50 -15.48
CA ASP A 365 -6.69 -0.42 -14.70
C ASP A 365 -5.18 -0.66 -14.51
N MET A 366 -4.80 -1.92 -14.26
CA MET A 366 -3.40 -2.32 -14.16
C MET A 366 -2.68 -2.23 -15.50
N ARG A 367 -3.33 -2.62 -16.61
CA ARG A 367 -2.79 -2.42 -17.96
C ARG A 367 -2.54 -0.94 -18.24
N GLU A 368 -3.49 -0.06 -17.96
CA GLU A 368 -3.35 1.39 -18.18
C GLU A 368 -2.19 1.98 -17.36
N SER A 369 -1.96 1.45 -16.16
CA SER A 369 -0.81 1.79 -15.32
C SER A 369 0.52 1.42 -15.95
N GLY A 370 0.63 0.23 -16.56
CA GLY A 370 1.80 -0.17 -17.35
C GLY A 370 1.92 0.58 -18.68
N GLN A 371 0.78 0.91 -19.29
CA GLN A 371 0.69 1.53 -20.61
C GLN A 371 1.33 2.92 -20.64
N PHE A 372 1.18 3.67 -19.55
CA PHE A 372 1.87 4.94 -19.37
C PHE A 372 3.39 4.84 -19.60
N TYR A 373 4.01 3.73 -19.17
CA TYR A 373 5.44 3.51 -19.37
C TYR A 373 5.76 2.93 -20.74
N THR A 374 4.89 2.07 -21.30
CA THR A 374 5.08 1.60 -22.69
C THR A 374 4.98 2.75 -23.69
N ASP A 375 4.11 3.74 -23.47
CA ASP A 375 4.01 4.93 -24.32
C ASP A 375 5.30 5.77 -24.32
N LYS A 376 6.01 5.81 -23.18
CA LYS A 376 7.34 6.42 -23.10
C LYS A 376 8.37 5.63 -23.91
N ILE A 377 8.36 4.30 -23.80
CA ILE A 377 9.23 3.41 -24.60
C ILE A 377 8.95 3.61 -26.09
N LEU A 378 7.68 3.63 -26.51
CA LEU A 378 7.30 3.91 -27.89
C LEU A 378 7.82 5.28 -28.33
N THR A 379 7.69 6.31 -27.49
CA THR A 379 8.17 7.66 -27.82
C THR A 379 9.69 7.72 -27.98
N GLU A 380 10.42 7.04 -27.10
CA GLU A 380 11.88 7.00 -27.05
C GLU A 380 12.47 6.17 -28.22
N TYR A 381 11.82 5.06 -28.58
CA TYR A 381 12.40 4.07 -29.50
C TYR A 381 11.77 4.00 -30.89
N LYS A 382 10.63 4.66 -31.16
CA LYS A 382 9.92 4.63 -32.46
C LYS A 382 10.73 5.04 -33.70
N ARG A 383 11.86 5.72 -33.52
CA ARG A 383 12.74 6.19 -34.60
C ARG A 383 14.17 5.63 -34.51
N SER A 384 14.43 4.72 -33.57
CA SER A 384 15.76 4.17 -33.32
C SER A 384 15.76 2.65 -33.39
N ASP A 385 15.26 1.98 -32.36
CA ASP A 385 15.28 0.51 -32.26
C ASP A 385 13.86 -0.06 -32.11
N THR A 386 13.39 -0.66 -33.20
CA THR A 386 12.04 -1.23 -33.30
C THR A 386 11.83 -2.45 -32.40
N ARG A 387 12.89 -3.06 -31.86
CA ARG A 387 12.75 -4.22 -30.96
C ARG A 387 12.10 -3.82 -29.64
N HIS A 388 12.42 -2.64 -29.11
CA HIS A 388 11.77 -2.09 -27.91
C HIS A 388 10.29 -1.73 -28.16
N VAL A 389 9.96 -1.29 -29.38
CA VAL A 389 8.59 -1.04 -29.81
C VAL A 389 7.79 -2.36 -29.85
N THR A 390 8.35 -3.39 -30.47
CA THR A 390 7.74 -4.74 -30.51
C THR A 390 7.56 -5.32 -29.11
N TRP A 391 8.56 -5.15 -28.23
CA TRP A 391 8.49 -5.58 -26.84
C TRP A 391 7.35 -4.89 -26.07
N ALA A 392 7.24 -3.57 -26.20
CA ALA A 392 6.20 -2.77 -25.55
C ALA A 392 4.79 -3.15 -26.04
N ALA A 393 4.63 -3.38 -27.35
CA ALA A 393 3.37 -3.85 -27.93
C ALA A 393 2.99 -5.25 -27.42
N ALA A 394 3.95 -6.20 -27.41
CA ALA A 394 3.71 -7.57 -26.97
C ALA A 394 3.26 -7.65 -25.50
N TRP A 395 3.80 -6.81 -24.61
CA TRP A 395 3.35 -6.73 -23.21
C TRP A 395 1.90 -6.26 -23.08
N ILE A 396 1.53 -5.20 -23.81
CA ILE A 396 0.18 -4.66 -23.77
C ILE A 396 -0.83 -5.63 -24.40
N ASP A 397 -0.44 -6.33 -25.45
CA ASP A 397 -1.30 -7.32 -26.11
C ASP A 397 -1.57 -8.53 -25.20
N LEU A 398 -0.58 -8.98 -24.42
CA LEU A 398 -0.80 -9.98 -23.37
C LEU A 398 -1.85 -9.52 -22.35
N LEU A 399 -1.76 -8.29 -21.85
CA LEU A 399 -2.70 -7.77 -20.85
C LEU A 399 -4.11 -7.53 -21.43
N LYS A 400 -4.22 -7.15 -22.71
CA LYS A 400 -5.51 -7.07 -23.42
C LYS A 400 -6.16 -8.44 -23.58
N GLU A 401 -5.36 -9.44 -23.99
CA GLU A 401 -5.84 -10.81 -24.15
C GLU A 401 -6.29 -11.39 -22.80
N MET A 402 -5.53 -11.14 -21.73
CA MET A 402 -5.93 -11.51 -20.38
C MET A 402 -7.23 -10.81 -19.94
N GLN A 403 -7.39 -9.52 -20.23
CA GLN A 403 -8.65 -8.82 -19.95
C GLN A 403 -9.84 -9.48 -20.68
N ALA A 404 -9.67 -9.80 -21.97
CA ALA A 404 -10.70 -10.44 -22.77
C ALA A 404 -11.07 -11.81 -22.20
N TYR A 405 -10.07 -12.61 -21.83
CA TYR A 405 -10.25 -13.89 -21.15
C TYR A 405 -11.05 -13.74 -19.84
N VAL A 406 -10.64 -12.84 -18.96
CA VAL A 406 -11.31 -12.60 -17.66
C VAL A 406 -12.74 -12.13 -17.87
N LYS A 407 -12.99 -11.23 -18.83
CA LYS A 407 -14.33 -10.75 -19.15
C LYS A 407 -15.25 -11.87 -19.63
N ALA A 408 -14.71 -12.80 -20.42
CA ALA A 408 -15.47 -13.91 -21.01
C ALA A 408 -15.73 -15.07 -20.04
N LYS A 409 -14.79 -15.37 -19.12
CA LYS A 409 -14.83 -16.59 -18.28
C LYS A 409 -15.03 -16.33 -16.79
N HIS A 410 -14.72 -15.12 -16.32
CA HIS A 410 -14.68 -14.75 -14.90
C HIS A 410 -15.37 -13.40 -14.66
N THR A 411 -16.54 -13.19 -15.27
CA THR A 411 -17.21 -11.89 -15.41
C THR A 411 -17.44 -11.17 -14.08
N THR A 412 -17.86 -11.90 -13.04
CA THR A 412 -18.19 -11.35 -11.70
C THR A 412 -17.24 -11.80 -10.59
N GLY A 413 -16.10 -12.39 -10.95
CA GLY A 413 -15.13 -12.96 -10.01
C GLY A 413 -14.52 -14.27 -10.52
N PHE A 414 -13.50 -14.74 -9.81
CA PHE A 414 -12.81 -15.99 -10.16
C PHE A 414 -13.74 -17.20 -10.00
N VAL A 415 -13.67 -18.10 -10.98
CA VAL A 415 -14.44 -19.34 -11.05
C VAL A 415 -13.43 -20.49 -11.01
N PHE A 416 -13.55 -21.36 -10.01
CA PHE A 416 -12.67 -22.50 -9.84
C PHE A 416 -12.91 -23.56 -10.90
N ALA A 417 -11.87 -24.36 -11.19
CA ALA A 417 -12.00 -25.52 -12.05
C ALA A 417 -13.00 -26.52 -11.44
N ALA A 418 -13.81 -27.16 -12.31
CA ALA A 418 -14.77 -28.17 -11.89
C ALA A 418 -14.03 -29.44 -11.44
N GLY A 419 -13.73 -29.54 -10.13
CA GLY A 419 -13.24 -30.78 -9.52
C GLY A 419 -14.38 -31.80 -9.44
N GLY A 420 -14.13 -33.02 -9.93
CA GLY A 420 -15.08 -34.13 -9.84
C GLY A 420 -15.53 -34.39 -8.39
N ALA A 421 -16.85 -34.49 -8.22
CA ALA A 421 -17.59 -34.94 -7.04
C ALA A 421 -17.35 -34.22 -5.70
N ALA A 422 -18.15 -33.18 -5.40
CA ALA A 422 -18.98 -33.11 -4.18
C ALA A 422 -19.96 -31.92 -4.23
N ALA A 423 -21.24 -32.23 -4.00
CA ALA A 423 -22.37 -31.41 -3.55
C ALA A 423 -22.59 -30.01 -4.16
N ALA A 424 -23.63 -29.92 -4.99
CA ALA A 424 -24.31 -28.66 -5.31
C ALA A 424 -24.73 -27.90 -4.02
N PRO A 425 -24.75 -26.55 -4.02
CA PRO A 425 -25.29 -25.80 -2.90
C PRO A 425 -26.77 -26.18 -2.69
N ALA A 426 -27.12 -26.47 -1.44
CA ALA A 426 -28.47 -26.84 -1.02
C ALA A 426 -29.48 -25.77 -1.44
N ALA A 427 -30.48 -26.18 -2.21
CA ALA A 427 -31.69 -25.41 -2.43
C ALA A 427 -32.39 -25.18 -1.08
N ALA A 428 -32.89 -23.96 -0.86
CA ALA A 428 -33.74 -23.63 0.27
C ALA A 428 -34.98 -24.55 0.32
N PRO A 429 -35.50 -24.90 1.52
CA PRO A 429 -36.65 -25.78 1.64
C PRO A 429 -37.92 -25.14 1.07
N PRO A 430 -38.86 -25.92 0.49
CA PRO A 430 -40.07 -25.39 -0.10
C PRO A 430 -41.07 -24.96 0.97
N ALA A 431 -41.65 -23.76 0.81
CA ALA A 431 -42.81 -23.32 1.56
C ALA A 431 -44.08 -24.13 1.15
N PRO A 432 -45.04 -24.34 2.06
CA PRO A 432 -46.19 -25.20 1.82
C PRO A 432 -47.17 -24.62 0.79
N ARG A 433 -47.80 -25.52 0.03
CA ARG A 433 -48.80 -25.22 -1.00
C ARG A 433 -50.07 -24.60 -0.41
N ALA A 434 -50.52 -23.48 -0.99
CA ALA A 434 -51.92 -23.05 -0.99
C ALA A 434 -52.23 -22.17 -2.22
N GLY A 435 -53.27 -22.55 -2.99
CA GLY A 435 -54.03 -21.69 -3.92
C GLY A 435 -53.38 -21.34 -5.27
N GLY A 436 -53.80 -21.98 -6.36
CA GLY A 436 -53.42 -21.60 -7.72
C GLY A 436 -54.16 -20.35 -8.24
N PRO A 437 -53.58 -19.55 -9.16
CA PRO A 437 -54.27 -18.46 -9.85
C PRO A 437 -55.06 -18.96 -11.08
N PRO A 438 -56.13 -18.26 -11.51
CA PRO A 438 -56.96 -18.63 -12.67
C PRO A 438 -56.24 -18.35 -14.01
N PRO A 439 -56.70 -18.96 -15.13
CA PRO A 439 -56.04 -18.85 -16.44
C PRO A 439 -56.19 -17.44 -17.07
N PRO A 440 -55.24 -17.02 -17.94
CA PRO A 440 -55.27 -15.73 -18.60
C PRO A 440 -56.31 -15.68 -19.75
N PRO A 441 -56.94 -14.52 -20.01
CA PRO A 441 -57.88 -14.33 -21.12
C PRO A 441 -57.16 -14.22 -22.50
N PRO A 442 -57.85 -14.53 -23.61
CA PRO A 442 -57.28 -14.49 -24.97
C PRO A 442 -57.05 -13.05 -25.47
N PRO A 443 -56.12 -12.84 -26.43
CA PRO A 443 -55.82 -11.52 -26.98
C PRO A 443 -56.91 -11.02 -27.94
N PRO A 444 -57.20 -9.70 -28.01
CA PRO A 444 -58.15 -9.14 -28.95
C PRO A 444 -57.56 -8.98 -30.37
N PRO A 445 -58.41 -8.97 -31.43
CA PRO A 445 -57.98 -8.85 -32.82
C PRO A 445 -57.52 -7.41 -33.18
N PRO A 446 -56.70 -7.24 -34.24
CA PRO A 446 -56.17 -5.95 -34.62
C PRO A 446 -57.22 -5.07 -35.33
N PRO A 447 -57.25 -3.74 -35.10
CA PRO A 447 -58.14 -2.83 -35.82
C PRO A 447 -57.62 -2.44 -37.22
N PRO A 448 -58.52 -2.09 -38.16
CA PRO A 448 -58.20 -1.72 -39.55
C PRO A 448 -57.62 -0.28 -39.69
N PRO A 449 -56.96 0.05 -40.81
CA PRO A 449 -56.24 1.31 -40.97
C PRO A 449 -57.19 2.49 -41.33
N PRO A 450 -57.02 3.68 -40.73
CA PRO A 450 -57.74 4.89 -41.16
C PRO A 450 -57.00 5.70 -42.25
N PRO A 451 -57.76 6.54 -43.00
CA PRO A 451 -57.35 7.23 -44.24
C PRO A 451 -56.44 8.48 -44.04
N PRO A 452 -55.84 9.03 -45.13
CA PRO A 452 -54.84 10.11 -45.06
C PRO A 452 -55.43 11.49 -44.69
N PRO A 453 -54.59 12.43 -44.20
CA PRO A 453 -55.05 13.66 -43.52
C PRO A 453 -55.23 14.85 -44.47
N PRO A 454 -56.10 15.82 -44.11
CA PRO A 454 -55.93 17.21 -44.50
C PRO A 454 -55.32 18.06 -43.38
N ALA A 455 -54.75 19.19 -43.80
CA ALA A 455 -53.77 20.03 -43.14
C ALA A 455 -54.19 20.70 -41.82
N GLY A 456 -53.18 20.94 -40.96
CA GLY A 456 -53.16 22.12 -40.07
C GLY A 456 -52.56 21.89 -38.68
N GLY A 457 -51.42 22.54 -38.39
CA GLY A 457 -51.17 23.18 -37.09
C GLY A 457 -50.42 22.41 -36.00
N ALA A 458 -49.09 22.57 -36.01
CA ALA A 458 -48.10 22.62 -34.91
C ALA A 458 -48.43 22.11 -33.49
N ASP A 459 -47.57 21.22 -32.95
CA ASP A 459 -46.75 21.57 -31.79
C ASP A 459 -45.41 20.78 -31.74
N ASP A 460 -44.36 21.47 -31.29
CA ASP A 460 -43.00 21.37 -31.83
C ASP A 460 -41.98 21.01 -30.72
N GLY A 461 -42.22 19.89 -30.03
CA GLY A 461 -41.45 19.47 -28.84
C GLY A 461 -40.66 18.16 -28.99
N ALA A 462 -41.19 17.17 -29.71
CA ALA A 462 -40.58 15.83 -29.76
C ALA A 462 -39.61 15.62 -30.94
N ALA A 463 -39.73 16.41 -32.01
CA ALA A 463 -38.87 16.30 -33.20
C ALA A 463 -37.47 16.91 -33.01
N LYS A 464 -37.32 17.88 -32.10
CA LYS A 464 -36.03 18.56 -31.84
C LYS A 464 -35.05 17.70 -31.04
N ALA A 465 -35.54 16.83 -30.16
CA ALA A 465 -34.69 15.91 -29.41
C ALA A 465 -34.12 14.80 -30.30
N ALA A 466 -34.93 14.23 -31.19
CA ALA A 466 -34.48 13.18 -32.12
C ALA A 466 -33.55 13.72 -33.23
N ALA A 467 -33.74 14.96 -33.68
CA ALA A 467 -32.85 15.62 -34.64
C ALA A 467 -31.47 15.92 -34.03
N LEU A 468 -31.42 16.29 -32.74
CA LEU A 468 -30.17 16.61 -32.04
C LEU A 468 -29.27 15.38 -31.84
N PHE A 469 -29.86 14.19 -31.62
CA PHE A 469 -29.09 12.95 -31.48
C PHE A 469 -28.64 12.35 -32.82
N ALA A 470 -29.30 12.68 -33.93
CA ALA A 470 -28.85 12.30 -35.27
C ALA A 470 -27.70 13.19 -35.79
N GLU A 471 -27.61 14.45 -35.33
CA GLU A 471 -26.56 15.39 -35.73
C GLU A 471 -25.20 15.12 -35.05
N ILE A 472 -25.21 14.51 -33.87
CA ILE A 472 -24.01 14.17 -33.09
C ILE A 472 -23.27 12.94 -33.65
N ASN A 473 -23.95 12.05 -34.38
CA ASN A 473 -23.35 10.80 -34.91
C ASN A 473 -22.66 10.95 -36.29
N GLN A 474 -22.37 12.16 -36.77
CA GLN A 474 -21.79 12.40 -38.11
C GLN A 474 -20.24 12.53 -38.16
N GLY A 475 -19.52 12.23 -37.08
CA GLY A 475 -18.05 12.17 -37.10
C GLY A 475 -17.36 13.45 -37.58
N GLU A 476 -16.29 13.33 -38.36
CA GLU A 476 -15.34 14.41 -38.73
C GLU A 476 -15.94 15.57 -39.59
N GLY A 477 -17.23 15.55 -39.94
CA GLY A 477 -17.91 16.60 -40.71
C GLY A 477 -18.33 17.86 -39.93
N ILE A 478 -18.20 17.89 -38.60
CA ILE A 478 -18.70 18.98 -37.73
C ILE A 478 -17.96 20.33 -37.92
N THR A 479 -16.74 20.33 -38.48
CA THR A 479 -15.93 21.56 -38.62
C THR A 479 -16.44 22.53 -39.69
N GLY A 480 -17.38 22.11 -40.55
CA GLY A 480 -17.94 22.94 -41.62
C GLY A 480 -19.07 23.89 -41.21
N ARG A 481 -19.68 23.73 -40.03
CA ARG A 481 -20.89 24.49 -39.61
C ARG A 481 -20.64 25.60 -38.58
N LEU A 482 -19.40 25.87 -38.21
CA LEU A 482 -19.08 27.02 -37.36
C LEU A 482 -19.13 28.33 -38.17
N ARG A 483 -19.90 29.31 -37.70
CA ARG A 483 -19.99 30.65 -38.30
C ARG A 483 -18.60 31.30 -38.29
N LYS A 484 -18.03 31.57 -39.47
CA LYS A 484 -16.77 32.31 -39.57
C LYS A 484 -16.96 33.77 -39.15
N VAL A 485 -16.12 34.23 -38.23
CA VAL A 485 -16.11 35.63 -37.75
C VAL A 485 -15.68 36.56 -38.89
N PRO A 486 -16.52 37.54 -39.29
CA PRO A 486 -16.16 38.49 -40.35
C PRO A 486 -15.00 39.38 -39.93
N ASP A 487 -14.18 39.79 -40.89
CA ASP A 487 -12.93 40.52 -40.64
C ASP A 487 -13.12 41.91 -39.99
N SER A 488 -14.34 42.47 -40.04
CA SER A 488 -14.71 43.72 -39.35
C SER A 488 -14.76 43.61 -37.82
N ALA A 489 -14.83 42.38 -37.27
CA ALA A 489 -14.82 42.11 -35.83
C ALA A 489 -13.43 41.75 -35.28
N LYS A 490 -12.40 41.74 -36.13
CA LYS A 490 -11.01 41.44 -35.73
C LYS A 490 -10.25 42.75 -35.52
N THR A 491 -9.84 43.03 -34.28
CA THR A 491 -9.15 44.25 -33.85
C THR A 491 -7.84 44.56 -34.59
N HIS A 492 -7.25 43.60 -35.31
CA HIS A 492 -6.05 43.85 -36.13
C HIS A 492 -6.34 44.25 -37.59
N LYS A 493 -7.60 44.18 -38.05
CA LYS A 493 -8.02 44.47 -39.43
C LYS A 493 -9.04 45.59 -39.58
N ASN A 494 -9.63 46.08 -38.49
CA ASN A 494 -10.55 47.22 -38.49
C ASN A 494 -9.85 48.49 -37.93
N PRO A 495 -9.52 49.48 -38.79
CA PRO A 495 -8.80 50.68 -38.39
C PRO A 495 -9.56 51.61 -37.43
N GLU A 496 -10.89 51.56 -37.40
CA GLU A 496 -11.71 52.48 -36.58
C GLU A 496 -11.67 52.13 -35.07
N LEU A 497 -11.35 50.89 -34.72
CA LEU A 497 -11.20 50.45 -33.31
C LEU A 497 -9.85 50.82 -32.69
N ARG A 498 -8.91 51.40 -33.47
CA ARG A 498 -7.57 51.80 -33.00
C ARG A 498 -7.47 53.27 -32.54
N SER A 499 -8.51 54.08 -32.74
CA SER A 499 -8.40 55.54 -32.72
C SER A 499 -8.97 56.24 -31.47
N ALA A 500 -9.53 55.50 -30.51
CA ALA A 500 -10.17 56.11 -29.34
C ALA A 500 -9.24 56.24 -28.12
N LYS A 501 -8.53 57.40 -28.07
CA LYS A 501 -8.08 58.19 -26.88
C LYS A 501 -7.08 57.51 -25.90
N LYS A 502 -5.76 57.76 -25.92
CA LYS A 502 -4.93 58.98 -25.68
C LYS A 502 -5.11 59.63 -24.29
N ALA A 503 -4.07 59.50 -23.46
CA ALA A 503 -3.92 59.97 -22.07
C ALA A 503 -3.47 61.44 -21.93
N PRO A 504 -3.45 61.98 -20.69
CA PRO A 504 -2.38 62.86 -20.22
C PRO A 504 -1.72 62.42 -18.87
N PRO A 505 -0.47 62.86 -18.54
CA PRO A 505 0.36 62.40 -17.39
C PRO A 505 0.58 63.49 -16.30
N PRO A 506 1.57 63.43 -15.37
CA PRO A 506 1.77 62.53 -14.21
C PRO A 506 2.05 63.27 -12.86
N VAL A 507 1.74 62.71 -11.68
CA VAL A 507 2.40 63.05 -10.37
C VAL A 507 2.38 61.83 -9.41
N ALA A 508 3.51 61.54 -8.74
CA ALA A 508 3.74 60.46 -7.75
C ALA A 508 3.76 61.04 -6.29
N PRO A 509 4.00 60.30 -5.16
CA PRO A 509 4.08 58.84 -4.91
C PRO A 509 3.39 58.28 -3.62
N LYS A 510 3.20 56.93 -3.59
CA LYS A 510 3.18 55.94 -2.45
C LYS A 510 2.01 55.90 -1.42
N PRO A 511 1.83 54.80 -0.64
CA PRO A 511 2.12 53.37 -0.87
C PRO A 511 0.99 52.38 -0.44
N GLY A 512 0.96 51.17 -1.02
CA GLY A 512 0.51 49.96 -0.29
C GLY A 512 -0.67 49.17 -0.89
N ALA A 513 -0.37 48.07 -1.57
CA ALA A 513 -0.98 46.72 -1.42
C ALA A 513 -0.64 45.88 -2.67
N ALA A 514 0.19 44.87 -2.47
CA ALA A 514 0.68 43.99 -3.53
C ALA A 514 -0.40 42.99 -4.00
N ASN A 515 -0.39 42.76 -5.31
CA ASN A 515 -1.24 41.88 -6.10
C ASN A 515 -1.26 40.42 -5.63
N SER A 516 -2.47 39.85 -5.54
CA SER A 516 -2.72 38.43 -5.69
C SER A 516 -2.82 38.08 -7.18
N SER A 517 -1.82 37.36 -7.69
CA SER A 517 -1.84 36.79 -9.04
C SER A 517 -2.76 35.57 -9.10
N ALA A 518 -3.83 35.65 -9.89
CA ALA A 518 -4.73 34.54 -10.16
C ALA A 518 -4.00 33.42 -10.93
N SER A 519 -3.90 32.24 -10.31
CA SER A 519 -3.41 31.02 -10.94
C SER A 519 -4.53 30.34 -11.75
N VAL A 520 -4.20 29.99 -12.99
CA VAL A 520 -5.07 29.26 -13.92
C VAL A 520 -5.33 27.85 -13.38
N LYS A 521 -6.60 27.50 -13.13
CA LYS A 521 -7.00 26.16 -12.65
C LYS A 521 -6.85 25.11 -13.75
N LYS A 522 -6.07 24.07 -13.45
CA LYS A 522 -5.93 22.83 -14.21
C LYS A 522 -7.27 22.06 -14.26
N PRO A 523 -7.63 21.37 -15.35
CA PRO A 523 -8.87 20.57 -15.42
C PRO A 523 -8.88 19.46 -14.37
N ALA A 524 -10.02 19.28 -13.69
CA ALA A 524 -10.23 18.27 -12.66
C ALA A 524 -10.23 16.85 -13.25
N ALA A 525 -9.60 15.90 -12.54
CA ALA A 525 -9.63 14.47 -12.86
C ALA A 525 -11.07 13.90 -12.77
N PRO A 526 -11.40 12.83 -13.52
CA PRO A 526 -12.73 12.22 -13.49
C PRO A 526 -13.11 11.76 -12.07
N ALA A 527 -14.35 12.04 -11.66
CA ALA A 527 -14.86 11.74 -10.33
C ALA A 527 -15.04 10.23 -10.15
N LYS A 528 -14.39 9.65 -9.13
CA LYS A 528 -14.62 8.26 -8.71
C LYS A 528 -16.07 8.09 -8.22
N GLN A 529 -16.64 6.91 -8.43
CA GLN A 529 -18.02 6.63 -8.03
C GLN A 529 -18.16 6.57 -6.51
N PRO A 530 -19.29 7.03 -5.95
CA PRO A 530 -19.56 6.94 -4.52
C PRO A 530 -19.72 5.47 -4.09
N VAL A 531 -19.09 5.09 -2.98
CA VAL A 531 -19.13 3.74 -2.42
C VAL A 531 -19.67 3.81 -0.99
N THR A 532 -20.66 2.98 -0.68
CA THR A 532 -21.08 2.67 0.69
C THR A 532 -21.28 1.16 0.79
N GLU A 533 -20.32 0.46 1.35
CA GLU A 533 -20.39 -1.01 1.47
C GLU A 533 -19.68 -1.54 2.71
N LEU A 534 -20.07 -2.75 3.13
CA LEU A 534 -19.39 -3.50 4.18
C LEU A 534 -18.53 -4.58 3.52
N THR A 535 -17.22 -4.47 3.67
CA THR A 535 -16.25 -5.46 3.18
C THR A 535 -15.56 -6.12 4.37
N GLY A 536 -15.93 -7.37 4.66
CA GLY A 536 -15.49 -8.08 5.85
C GLY A 536 -16.03 -7.42 7.13
N GLN A 537 -15.13 -6.90 7.97
CA GLN A 537 -15.48 -6.16 9.19
C GLN A 537 -15.30 -4.65 9.04
N LYS A 538 -15.13 -4.14 7.82
CA LYS A 538 -14.87 -2.74 7.56
C LYS A 538 -15.98 -2.13 6.70
N TRP A 539 -16.70 -1.16 7.26
CA TRP A 539 -17.57 -0.28 6.48
C TRP A 539 -16.72 0.75 5.74
N THR A 540 -17.00 0.91 4.45
CA THR A 540 -16.28 1.79 3.54
C THR A 540 -17.27 2.78 2.95
N VAL A 541 -17.08 4.07 3.23
CA VAL A 541 -17.89 5.19 2.71
C VAL A 541 -16.97 6.14 1.96
N GLU A 542 -16.92 6.06 0.63
CA GLU A 542 -15.94 6.81 -0.16
C GLU A 542 -16.56 7.66 -1.28
N TYR A 543 -15.92 8.79 -1.57
CA TYR A 543 -16.20 9.64 -2.73
C TYR A 543 -17.64 10.17 -2.85
N HIS A 544 -18.44 10.08 -1.78
CA HIS A 544 -19.76 10.70 -1.76
C HIS A 544 -19.64 12.22 -1.84
N LYS A 545 -20.52 12.84 -2.63
CA LYS A 545 -20.61 14.29 -2.75
C LYS A 545 -22.03 14.75 -2.49
N ASN A 546 -22.19 15.71 -1.59
CA ASN A 546 -23.45 16.34 -1.20
C ASN A 546 -24.54 15.33 -0.75
N ASN A 547 -24.14 14.14 -0.30
CA ASN A 547 -25.09 13.12 0.17
C ASN A 547 -25.31 13.29 1.67
N ARG A 548 -26.50 13.75 2.06
CA ARG A 548 -26.89 13.99 3.46
C ARG A 548 -27.69 12.85 4.08
N SER A 549 -27.75 11.70 3.42
CA SER A 549 -28.62 10.58 3.79
C SER A 549 -27.86 9.26 3.95
N ILE A 550 -26.56 9.30 4.24
CA ILE A 550 -25.76 8.10 4.45
C ILE A 550 -26.01 7.62 5.89
N VAL A 551 -26.64 6.45 6.03
CA VAL A 551 -26.93 5.85 7.34
C VAL A 551 -26.41 4.41 7.33
N LEU A 552 -25.54 4.11 8.29
CA LEU A 552 -25.08 2.75 8.58
C LEU A 552 -25.82 2.30 9.85
N ASP A 553 -26.84 1.47 9.69
CA ASP A 553 -27.72 1.02 10.77
C ASP A 553 -27.45 -0.44 11.21
N ASN A 554 -27.00 -1.28 10.28
CA ASN A 554 -26.63 -2.69 10.55
C ASN A 554 -25.16 -2.84 10.97
N THR A 555 -24.72 -2.07 11.97
CA THR A 555 -23.34 -2.12 12.46
C THR A 555 -23.14 -3.13 13.58
N SER A 556 -21.88 -3.51 13.84
CA SER A 556 -21.50 -4.44 14.90
C SER A 556 -20.26 -3.95 15.64
N ILE A 557 -20.15 -4.32 16.92
CA ILE A 557 -19.04 -3.96 17.82
C ILE A 557 -17.66 -4.34 17.28
N LYS A 558 -17.56 -5.36 16.42
CA LYS A 558 -16.29 -5.78 15.83
C LYS A 558 -15.90 -4.99 14.57
N GLN A 559 -16.84 -4.22 14.02
CA GLN A 559 -16.66 -3.52 12.75
C GLN A 559 -15.99 -2.17 12.95
N ALA A 560 -15.24 -1.71 11.96
CA ALA A 560 -14.71 -0.36 11.89
C ALA A 560 -15.28 0.38 10.68
N VAL A 561 -15.41 1.71 10.76
CA VAL A 561 -15.92 2.53 9.65
C VAL A 561 -14.79 3.40 9.11
N TYR A 562 -14.60 3.40 7.79
CA TYR A 562 -13.64 4.24 7.10
C TYR A 562 -14.37 5.11 6.09
N ILE A 563 -14.26 6.42 6.28
CA ILE A 563 -14.95 7.43 5.49
C ILE A 563 -13.88 8.24 4.75
N PHE A 564 -13.80 8.11 3.43
CA PHE A 564 -12.71 8.66 2.64
C PHE A 564 -13.18 9.59 1.53
N LYS A 565 -12.58 10.78 1.43
CA LYS A 565 -12.83 11.73 0.33
C LYS A 565 -14.31 12.05 0.09
N CYS A 566 -15.10 12.09 1.15
CA CYS A 566 -16.47 12.59 1.09
C CYS A 566 -16.48 14.12 1.14
N GLU A 567 -17.41 14.75 0.41
CA GLU A 567 -17.51 16.22 0.33
C GLU A 567 -18.97 16.67 0.51
N GLY A 568 -19.25 17.51 1.51
CA GLY A 568 -20.61 18.04 1.73
C GLY A 568 -21.62 17.00 2.24
N CYS A 569 -21.14 15.91 2.84
CA CYS A 569 -21.98 14.76 3.23
C CYS A 569 -22.39 14.79 4.71
N THR A 570 -23.50 14.12 5.01
CA THR A 570 -23.89 13.77 6.39
C THR A 570 -23.93 12.26 6.51
N ILE A 571 -23.11 11.73 7.41
CA ILE A 571 -22.95 10.29 7.66
C ILE A 571 -23.40 9.99 9.08
N GLN A 572 -24.33 9.05 9.23
CA GLN A 572 -24.79 8.55 10.53
C GLN A 572 -24.36 7.09 10.70
N VAL A 573 -23.65 6.80 11.79
CA VAL A 573 -23.23 5.45 12.17
C VAL A 573 -23.97 5.07 13.45
N LYS A 574 -25.03 4.26 13.31
CA LYS A 574 -25.85 3.84 14.44
C LYS A 574 -25.30 2.57 15.05
N GLY A 575 -25.45 2.41 16.35
CA GLY A 575 -24.94 1.29 17.13
C GLY A 575 -23.48 1.45 17.56
N LYS A 576 -22.98 0.43 18.24
CA LYS A 576 -21.62 0.42 18.79
C LYS A 576 -20.65 -0.22 17.80
N VAL A 577 -19.59 0.49 17.43
CA VAL A 577 -18.53 0.02 16.52
C VAL A 577 -17.15 0.13 17.16
N ASN A 578 -16.15 -0.55 16.61
CA ASN A 578 -14.81 -0.54 17.15
C ASN A 578 -14.19 0.86 17.07
N GLY A 579 -14.21 1.48 15.90
CA GLY A 579 -13.64 2.80 15.65
C GLY A 579 -14.08 3.36 14.31
N ILE A 580 -13.91 4.68 14.14
CA ILE A 580 -14.26 5.38 12.91
C ILE A 580 -13.07 6.23 12.48
N THR A 581 -12.72 6.16 11.21
CA THR A 581 -11.71 7.05 10.61
C THR A 581 -12.36 7.89 9.53
N LEU A 582 -12.29 9.21 9.69
CA LEU A 582 -12.70 10.22 8.73
C LEU A 582 -11.44 10.79 8.07
N ASP A 583 -11.20 10.44 6.81
CA ASP A 583 -9.97 10.74 6.08
C ASP A 583 -10.25 11.58 4.82
N SER A 584 -9.52 12.68 4.66
CA SER A 584 -9.55 13.48 3.42
C SER A 584 -10.94 14.03 3.07
N CYS A 585 -11.81 14.21 4.06
CA CYS A 585 -13.19 14.67 3.88
C CYS A 585 -13.30 16.19 4.01
N ARG A 586 -14.26 16.79 3.31
CA ARG A 586 -14.48 18.25 3.34
C ARG A 586 -15.94 18.61 3.57
N LYS A 587 -16.23 19.55 4.47
CA LYS A 587 -17.62 20.01 4.73
C LYS A 587 -18.56 18.86 5.10
N CYS A 588 -18.06 17.85 5.80
CA CYS A 588 -18.83 16.67 6.19
C CYS A 588 -19.24 16.73 7.66
N ALA A 589 -20.43 16.22 7.95
CA ALA A 589 -20.92 15.98 9.31
C ALA A 589 -20.98 14.46 9.55
N LEU A 590 -20.36 14.00 10.63
CA LEU A 590 -20.39 12.61 11.08
C LEU A 590 -21.13 12.54 12.42
N VAL A 591 -22.16 11.71 12.52
CA VAL A 591 -22.88 11.42 13.77
C VAL A 591 -22.71 9.94 14.08
N PHE A 592 -22.36 9.59 15.31
CA PHE A 592 -22.18 8.20 15.72
C PHE A 592 -22.60 7.96 17.17
N ASP A 593 -22.99 6.73 17.50
CA ASP A 593 -23.42 6.36 18.86
C ASP A 593 -22.23 6.07 19.78
N ASP A 594 -21.71 4.84 19.78
CA ASP A 594 -20.65 4.40 20.70
C ASP A 594 -19.42 3.84 19.96
N LEU A 595 -18.23 4.21 20.45
CA LEU A 595 -16.94 3.67 19.98
C LEU A 595 -16.21 2.92 21.10
N ILE A 596 -15.55 1.82 20.74
CA ILE A 596 -14.67 1.10 21.68
C ILE A 596 -13.30 1.75 21.77
N SER A 597 -12.79 2.27 20.65
CA SER A 597 -11.42 2.75 20.53
C SER A 597 -11.37 4.27 20.35
N ALA A 598 -11.45 4.73 19.10
CA ALA A 598 -11.27 6.12 18.78
C ALA A 598 -12.06 6.54 17.54
N VAL A 599 -12.27 7.86 17.44
CA VAL A 599 -12.55 8.52 16.16
C VAL A 599 -11.29 9.23 15.68
N ASP A 600 -10.81 8.86 14.50
CA ASP A 600 -9.64 9.46 13.84
C ASP A 600 -10.08 10.43 12.76
N ILE A 601 -9.76 11.71 12.92
CA ILE A 601 -10.08 12.78 11.97
C ILE A 601 -8.76 13.21 11.32
N VAL A 602 -8.55 12.76 10.09
CA VAL A 602 -7.25 12.86 9.40
C VAL A 602 -7.40 13.59 8.08
N ASN A 603 -6.52 14.56 7.81
CA ASN A 603 -6.46 15.24 6.50
C ASN A 603 -7.79 15.91 6.08
N CYS A 604 -8.63 16.32 7.03
CA CYS A 604 -9.97 16.83 6.77
C CYS A 604 -10.03 18.36 6.70
N GLN A 605 -11.11 18.90 6.16
CA GLN A 605 -11.35 20.35 6.16
C GLN A 605 -12.81 20.71 6.46
N SER A 606 -13.03 21.62 7.41
CA SER A 606 -14.36 22.11 7.81
C SER A 606 -15.33 20.96 8.12
N VAL A 607 -14.93 20.04 8.99
CA VAL A 607 -15.73 18.87 9.35
C VAL A 607 -16.35 19.00 10.73
N GLN A 608 -17.45 18.29 10.96
CA GLN A 608 -18.10 18.21 12.26
C GLN A 608 -18.28 16.74 12.63
N THR A 609 -18.01 16.39 13.89
CA THR A 609 -18.28 15.06 14.42
C THR A 609 -19.14 15.18 15.66
N GLN A 610 -20.12 14.29 15.83
CA GLN A 610 -21.02 14.26 16.97
C GLN A 610 -21.12 12.85 17.52
N CYS A 611 -20.67 12.68 18.76
CA CYS A 611 -20.88 11.48 19.54
C CYS A 611 -22.25 11.58 20.25
N LEU A 612 -23.09 10.56 20.13
CA LEU A 612 -24.36 10.45 20.85
C LEU A 612 -24.27 9.54 22.08
N GLY A 613 -23.27 8.65 22.12
CA GLY A 613 -22.97 7.77 23.24
C GLY A 613 -21.61 8.11 23.85
N THR A 614 -20.70 7.14 23.82
CA THR A 614 -19.35 7.24 24.40
C THR A 614 -18.23 7.05 23.36
N VAL A 615 -17.16 7.83 23.48
CA VAL A 615 -15.91 7.66 22.74
C VAL A 615 -14.72 7.87 23.68
N PRO A 616 -13.76 6.92 23.77
CA PRO A 616 -12.60 7.06 24.64
C PRO A 616 -11.53 8.03 24.12
N THR A 617 -11.34 8.11 22.81
CA THR A 617 -10.28 8.95 22.22
C THR A 617 -10.74 9.62 20.93
N VAL A 618 -10.43 10.91 20.79
CA VAL A 618 -10.56 11.66 19.54
C VAL A 618 -9.18 12.06 19.06
N ASN A 619 -8.77 11.56 17.90
CA ASN A 619 -7.50 11.91 17.27
C ASN A 619 -7.75 12.88 16.11
N ILE A 620 -7.00 13.98 16.07
CA ILE A 620 -7.10 15.01 15.04
C ILE A 620 -5.71 15.22 14.43
N ASP A 621 -5.49 14.76 13.19
CA ASP A 621 -4.21 14.94 12.47
C ASP A 621 -4.40 15.65 11.13
N LYS A 622 -3.57 16.66 10.84
CA LYS A 622 -3.58 17.40 9.56
C LYS A 622 -4.96 17.91 9.13
N THR A 623 -5.77 18.36 10.08
CA THR A 623 -7.14 18.79 9.80
C THR A 623 -7.29 20.30 10.03
N ASP A 624 -7.95 20.98 9.09
CA ASP A 624 -8.17 22.42 9.14
C ASP A 624 -9.68 22.71 9.32
N GLY A 625 -10.07 23.14 10.51
CA GLY A 625 -11.47 23.42 10.86
C GLY A 625 -12.22 22.15 11.23
N VAL A 626 -12.31 21.87 12.53
CA VAL A 626 -13.05 20.73 13.08
C VAL A 626 -13.82 21.12 14.34
N GLN A 627 -15.10 20.72 14.38
CA GLN A 627 -15.92 20.81 15.58
C GLN A 627 -16.28 19.40 16.05
N VAL A 628 -15.93 19.07 17.29
CA VAL A 628 -16.22 17.77 17.90
C VAL A 628 -17.25 17.97 19.00
N TYR A 629 -18.46 17.46 18.78
CA TYR A 629 -19.54 17.47 19.75
C TYR A 629 -19.51 16.19 20.59
N LEU A 630 -19.34 16.36 21.90
CA LEU A 630 -19.27 15.30 22.88
C LEU A 630 -20.47 15.37 23.84
N THR A 631 -20.93 14.20 24.26
CA THR A 631 -21.91 14.08 25.35
C THR A 631 -21.26 14.33 26.70
N GLU A 632 -22.07 14.57 27.73
CA GLU A 632 -21.59 14.71 29.11
C GLU A 632 -20.83 13.47 29.60
N ASN A 633 -21.22 12.26 29.17
CA ASN A 633 -20.56 11.01 29.53
C ASN A 633 -19.11 10.92 29.02
N CYS A 634 -18.78 11.62 27.93
CA CYS A 634 -17.42 11.72 27.41
C CYS A 634 -16.54 12.69 28.21
N ARG A 635 -17.11 13.56 29.06
CA ARG A 635 -16.37 14.65 29.72
C ARG A 635 -15.23 14.18 30.61
N SER A 636 -15.37 13.03 31.27
CA SER A 636 -14.37 12.48 32.19
C SER A 636 -13.55 11.33 31.61
N THR A 637 -13.94 10.82 30.44
CA THR A 637 -13.41 9.56 29.87
C THR A 637 -12.75 9.74 28.51
N CYS A 638 -13.08 10.82 27.78
CA CYS A 638 -12.57 11.06 26.45
C CYS A 638 -11.24 11.84 26.49
N SER A 639 -10.19 11.26 25.91
CA SER A 639 -8.92 11.94 25.63
C SER A 639 -8.94 12.54 24.22
N ILE A 640 -8.31 13.69 24.04
CA ILE A 640 -8.17 14.32 22.72
C ILE A 640 -6.70 14.49 22.41
N VAL A 641 -6.28 13.99 21.25
CA VAL A 641 -4.90 14.10 20.75
C VAL A 641 -4.93 14.83 19.42
N ALA A 642 -4.19 15.93 19.34
CA ALA A 642 -4.12 16.75 18.13
C ALA A 642 -2.68 16.88 17.62
N ALA A 643 -2.51 16.82 16.29
CA ALA A 643 -1.24 17.04 15.61
C ALA A 643 -1.46 17.80 14.30
N LYS A 644 -0.63 18.81 14.02
CA LYS A 644 -0.62 19.56 12.75
C LYS A 644 -2.01 20.01 12.26
N SER A 645 -2.88 20.39 13.19
CA SER A 645 -4.28 20.71 12.91
C SER A 645 -4.59 22.12 13.39
N SER A 646 -5.56 22.77 12.74
CA SER A 646 -5.95 24.16 13.00
C SER A 646 -7.46 24.30 13.18
N GLU A 647 -7.90 25.36 13.85
CA GLU A 647 -9.32 25.69 14.07
C GLU A 647 -10.09 24.53 14.73
N MET A 648 -9.50 23.94 15.78
CA MET A 648 -10.07 22.80 16.51
C MET A 648 -10.93 23.27 17.68
N ASN A 649 -12.19 22.86 17.71
CA ASN A 649 -13.11 23.23 18.77
C ASN A 649 -13.87 22.02 19.32
N ILE A 650 -13.91 21.90 20.64
CA ILE A 650 -14.58 20.81 21.36
C ILE A 650 -15.84 21.37 22.00
N CYS A 651 -16.98 20.85 21.58
CA CYS A 651 -18.30 21.27 21.99
C CYS A 651 -18.85 20.24 22.98
N ILE A 652 -19.04 20.62 24.24
CA ILE A 652 -19.56 19.72 25.29
C ILE A 652 -20.98 20.16 25.64
N ALA A 653 -21.94 19.24 25.49
CA ALA A 653 -23.30 19.48 25.97
C ALA A 653 -23.34 19.51 27.51
N LEU A 654 -24.03 20.51 28.06
CA LEU A 654 -24.27 20.70 29.49
C LEU A 654 -25.64 20.12 29.90
N GLU A 655 -25.84 19.87 31.20
CA GLU A 655 -27.08 19.31 31.76
C GLU A 655 -28.34 20.12 31.41
N ASN A 656 -28.19 21.43 31.18
CA ASN A 656 -29.29 22.34 30.82
C ASN A 656 -29.63 22.35 29.31
N GLY A 657 -28.93 21.54 28.50
CA GLY A 657 -29.09 21.47 27.05
C GLY A 657 -28.26 22.48 26.27
N ASP A 658 -27.53 23.39 26.93
CA ASP A 658 -26.62 24.31 26.26
C ASP A 658 -25.32 23.60 25.87
N VAL A 659 -24.72 24.02 24.75
CA VAL A 659 -23.41 23.51 24.30
C VAL A 659 -22.35 24.55 24.62
N LYS A 660 -21.31 24.13 25.36
CA LYS A 660 -20.15 24.98 25.63
C LYS A 660 -18.99 24.59 24.72
N GLU A 661 -18.44 25.59 24.05
CA GLU A 661 -17.30 25.46 23.14
C GLU A 661 -15.97 25.66 23.88
N TYR A 662 -14.99 24.81 23.55
CA TYR A 662 -13.64 24.81 24.09
C TYR A 662 -12.65 24.72 22.93
N PRO A 663 -12.05 25.84 22.52
CA PRO A 663 -11.01 25.81 21.48
C PRO A 663 -9.76 25.14 22.01
N LEU A 664 -9.14 24.27 21.20
CA LEU A 664 -7.86 23.66 21.55
C LEU A 664 -6.70 24.58 21.15
N PRO A 665 -5.66 24.72 21.99
CA PRO A 665 -4.48 25.50 21.63
C PRO A 665 -3.77 24.91 20.41
N GLU A 666 -3.54 25.77 19.41
CA GLU A 666 -2.74 25.44 18.23
C GLU A 666 -1.41 26.21 18.18
N GLN A 667 -1.29 27.28 18.98
CA GLN A 667 -0.07 28.07 19.13
C GLN A 667 0.56 27.80 20.50
N PHE A 668 1.87 27.56 20.50
CA PHE A 668 2.64 27.24 21.69
C PHE A 668 3.82 28.19 21.83
N ARG A 669 3.97 28.78 23.02
CA ARG A 669 5.16 29.53 23.40
C ARG A 669 6.20 28.54 23.90
N ASN A 670 7.38 28.62 23.30
CA ASN A 670 8.52 27.80 23.67
C ASN A 670 9.59 28.71 24.29
N VAL A 671 9.80 28.59 25.60
CA VAL A 671 10.74 29.43 26.36
C VAL A 671 11.97 28.63 26.74
N TRP A 672 13.15 29.09 26.35
CA TRP A 672 14.41 28.52 26.82
C TRP A 672 14.70 28.98 28.26
N ASN A 673 14.78 28.04 29.20
CA ASN A 673 14.98 28.33 30.63
C ASN A 673 16.45 28.20 31.10
N GLY A 674 17.40 28.15 30.16
CA GLY A 674 18.82 27.92 30.46
C GLY A 674 19.23 26.45 30.50
N LYS A 675 18.27 25.51 30.67
CA LYS A 675 18.53 24.06 30.68
C LYS A 675 17.74 23.29 29.62
N GLY A 676 16.63 23.84 29.14
CA GLY A 676 15.76 23.24 28.14
C GLY A 676 14.67 24.21 27.70
N PHE A 677 13.77 23.72 26.84
CA PHE A 677 12.55 24.45 26.48
C PHE A 677 11.40 24.06 27.41
N THR A 678 10.70 25.04 27.94
CA THR A 678 9.35 24.90 28.49
C THR A 678 8.37 25.29 27.39
N THR A 679 7.40 24.42 27.10
CA THR A 679 6.35 24.69 26.11
C THR A 679 5.04 24.92 26.84
N GLU A 680 4.40 26.05 26.59
CA GLU A 680 3.07 26.37 27.12
C GLU A 680 2.16 26.78 25.97
N PRO A 681 0.88 26.40 26.00
CA PRO A 681 -0.09 26.95 25.05
C PRO A 681 -0.17 28.46 25.26
N THR A 682 -0.17 29.23 24.17
CA THR A 682 -0.47 30.67 24.28
C THR A 682 -1.98 30.85 24.42
N ASP A 683 -2.40 31.76 25.28
CA ASP A 683 -3.80 32.17 25.34
C ASP A 683 -4.23 32.64 23.95
N LEU A 684 -5.19 31.92 23.36
CA LEU A 684 -5.88 32.30 22.13
C LEU A 684 -6.56 33.66 22.39
N ILE A 685 -6.30 34.66 21.56
CA ILE A 685 -7.13 35.89 21.51
C ILE A 685 -8.45 35.55 20.82
#